data_AF-A0A6N9PAW2-F1
#
_entry.id   AF-A0A6N9PAW2-F1
#
_cell.length_a   1.000
_cell.length_b   1.000
_cell.length_c   1.000
_cell.angle_alpha   90.00
_cell.angle_beta   90.00
_cell.angle_gamma   90.00
#
_symmetry.space_group_name_H-M   'P 1'
#
loop_
_entity.id
_entity.type
_entity.pdbx_description
1 polymer ?
#
loop_
_entity_poly.entity_id
_entity_poly.type
_entity_poly.pdbx_seq_one_letter_code
_entity_poly.pdbx_strand_id
1 'polypeptide(L)'
;MLEIRKNETSAPFTASARQAILEDIPPEQICFVLRQLELFYQKCDRLSLPVNNQIAFLDAIRQRFSISGQRSSFGCLAEEYFPLMLLYSSCGNLLFCVGDRSASDMARIVKALLQSVDVTELRTKVREQQFKPLIMQQASHDVIRKAFADGAEFFYWEELNRDFAAIKADERNTAPLKVTGDFFCPEKRSISLLELFEDYYIAKENIPPDTAEEQQILELRERLLCAVRIRELHLDYLSVQAEVDRPVLQDYTRKLLALLTQYPAGLASSKQLQQLWEYYEKRDDEACFDKINVEQLNKSKGRPAVRNAALILLSMGIYQGRLEPLREQLEELLQGYLMDPLYCFFTELFKNLELYPNFQPFAPVYVWRLFVHYANRLSRIKNSMFNGKNPVDFSWTPVFSDKQSEILSEENRSQWQYGASCDLFGNLIEFFEQEELPYPIDKPMCEYLFQRLTRTELDTYSNTSVFGIPLRNPKPLYRGFELVRNALSHTADDLWMDMPRSADFPVPAEEAANFYQDNYRHGIEAMQHLFEHKKGRAQKSRKVLSVEDYTEIVRIALLPSETPEEEREQRLSVWMRDYINHDPKLRKYADESETAYGNLQFSIYRLALERFTHYLARDIFDQCEEMFYYPLPQRVVSDIWSAYFIASPECWKLKKESDPIYIRDLKFPGRNLYFLYATDVTGSKRRAEKITRFFGYPCTLILPEELLADSQMLLNSPRQARILFKPSMLFIDAINAETDYLSSLRKAANSGYDGIKIHGLRMDAINFTVLSLGTSLNNYADSINEDELIALCQTVLSPIYHLADQIRMGIGDILPLIFTLHIPADMTKSVSLILRVLCRYLSDSGVDAIELVPLDMMPAQKMMEIVDDLNASIPIPILIGKDYLTGDPSRLLSKHAVTGFVTHYISYRG
;
A
#
# COMPACT_ATOMS: atom_id res chain seq x y z
N MET A 1 17.98 -27.06 -15.75
CA MET A 1 16.76 -27.89 -15.71
C MET A 1 16.84 -28.81 -14.50
N LEU A 2 16.17 -28.45 -13.41
CA LEU A 2 15.98 -29.29 -12.23
C LEU A 2 14.50 -29.18 -11.88
N GLU A 3 13.73 -30.20 -12.27
CA GLU A 3 12.33 -30.41 -11.90
C GLU A 3 12.26 -30.75 -10.41
N ILE A 4 11.53 -29.96 -9.63
CA ILE A 4 11.06 -30.36 -8.30
C ILE A 4 9.61 -30.79 -8.47
N ARG A 5 9.40 -32.10 -8.34
CA ARG A 5 8.10 -32.77 -8.38
C ARG A 5 7.17 -32.19 -7.32
N LYS A 6 6.07 -31.56 -7.76
CA LYS A 6 4.79 -31.60 -7.06
C LYS A 6 4.24 -33.02 -7.25
N ASN A 7 4.07 -33.77 -6.17
CA ASN A 7 3.04 -34.79 -5.94
C ASN A 7 3.51 -35.73 -4.83
N GLU A 8 3.11 -35.46 -3.59
CA GLU A 8 2.71 -36.52 -2.68
C GLU A 8 1.38 -36.14 -2.05
N THR A 9 0.37 -36.88 -2.49
CA THR A 9 -0.99 -36.95 -2.00
C THR A 9 -1.02 -37.36 -0.52
N SER A 10 -1.86 -36.66 0.23
CA SER A 10 -2.32 -36.95 1.58
C SER A 10 -2.65 -38.43 1.82
N ALA A 11 -1.81 -39.11 2.59
CA ALA A 11 -2.19 -40.32 3.31
C ALA A 11 -2.76 -39.92 4.69
N PRO A 12 -3.77 -40.63 5.23
CA PRO A 12 -4.36 -40.31 6.53
C PRO A 12 -3.34 -40.62 7.64
N PHE A 13 -2.87 -39.58 8.33
CA PHE A 13 -1.99 -39.70 9.48
C PHE A 13 -2.66 -40.52 10.59
N THR A 14 -2.07 -41.66 10.95
CA THR A 14 -2.51 -42.51 12.06
C THR A 14 -2.34 -41.81 13.41
N ALA A 15 -3.20 -42.16 14.39
CA ALA A 15 -3.29 -41.52 15.71
C ALA A 15 -1.96 -41.46 16.51
N SER A 16 -0.98 -42.31 16.19
CA SER A 16 0.35 -42.34 16.80
C SER A 16 1.27 -41.18 16.32
N ALA A 17 1.16 -40.76 15.04
CA ALA A 17 1.95 -39.65 14.52
C ALA A 17 1.49 -38.28 15.06
N ARG A 18 0.22 -38.15 15.47
CA ARG A 18 -0.31 -36.92 16.09
C ARG A 18 0.30 -36.63 17.47
N GLN A 19 0.95 -37.59 18.13
CA GLN A 19 1.57 -37.38 19.44
C GLN A 19 2.96 -36.71 19.37
N ALA A 20 3.75 -36.95 18.32
CA ALA A 20 5.15 -36.48 18.20
C ALA A 20 5.31 -35.00 17.76
N ILE A 21 4.32 -34.39 17.11
CA ILE A 21 4.56 -33.18 16.28
C ILE A 21 4.80 -31.87 17.07
N LEU A 22 4.47 -31.81 18.37
CA LEU A 22 4.85 -30.64 19.20
C LEU A 22 6.35 -30.58 19.48
N GLU A 23 7.05 -31.71 19.38
CA GLU A 23 8.50 -31.75 19.59
C GLU A 23 9.27 -31.11 18.42
N ASP A 24 8.67 -31.13 17.23
CA ASP A 24 9.22 -30.58 15.99
C ASP A 24 8.93 -29.07 15.81
N ILE A 25 7.95 -28.51 16.51
CA ILE A 25 7.67 -27.06 16.46
C ILE A 25 8.66 -26.34 17.39
N PRO A 26 9.49 -25.42 16.87
CA PRO A 26 10.38 -24.61 17.68
C PRO A 26 9.57 -23.88 18.78
N PRO A 27 10.00 -23.92 20.05
CA PRO A 27 9.30 -23.27 21.17
C PRO A 27 8.99 -21.80 20.91
N GLU A 28 9.80 -21.18 20.07
CA GLU A 28 9.75 -19.77 19.75
C GLU A 28 8.58 -19.45 18.81
N GLN A 29 8.21 -20.39 17.92
CA GLN A 29 7.00 -20.30 17.12
C GLN A 29 5.74 -20.48 17.98
N ILE A 30 5.81 -21.34 18.99
CA ILE A 30 4.73 -21.54 19.97
C ILE A 30 4.50 -20.24 20.76
N CYS A 31 5.57 -19.63 21.28
CA CYS A 31 5.51 -18.35 21.99
C CYS A 31 4.99 -17.21 21.10
N PHE A 32 5.42 -17.16 19.84
CA PHE A 32 4.92 -16.17 18.87
C PHE A 32 3.39 -16.27 18.71
N VAL A 33 2.88 -17.48 18.46
CA VAL A 33 1.43 -17.73 18.32
C VAL A 33 0.67 -17.37 19.59
N LEU A 34 1.17 -17.77 20.76
CA LEU A 34 0.53 -17.46 22.04
C LEU A 34 0.48 -15.95 22.30
N ARG A 35 1.51 -15.17 21.93
CA ARG A 35 1.48 -13.70 22.06
C ARG A 35 0.41 -13.06 21.18
N GLN A 36 0.20 -13.56 19.96
CA GLN A 36 -0.88 -13.08 19.09
C GLN A 36 -2.26 -13.32 19.72
N LEU A 37 -2.47 -14.52 20.28
CA LEU A 37 -3.70 -14.87 20.99
C LEU A 37 -3.90 -14.02 22.25
N GLU A 38 -2.85 -13.81 23.05
CA GLU A 38 -2.91 -12.97 24.25
C GLU A 38 -3.38 -11.55 23.90
N LEU A 39 -2.74 -10.94 22.89
CA LEU A 39 -3.07 -9.59 22.44
C LEU A 39 -4.49 -9.49 21.90
N PHE A 40 -4.96 -10.50 21.15
CA PHE A 40 -6.33 -10.57 20.67
C PHE A 40 -7.32 -10.52 21.83
N TYR A 41 -7.23 -11.48 22.75
CA TYR A 41 -8.21 -11.64 23.81
C TYR A 41 -8.19 -10.48 24.80
N GLN A 42 -7.01 -9.93 25.12
CA GLN A 42 -6.91 -8.73 25.96
C GLN A 42 -7.60 -7.52 25.32
N LYS A 43 -7.42 -7.31 24.01
CA LYS A 43 -8.08 -6.20 23.30
C LYS A 43 -9.59 -6.42 23.16
N CYS A 44 -10.02 -7.64 22.85
CA CYS A 44 -11.44 -7.97 22.78
C CYS A 44 -12.14 -7.78 24.13
N ASP A 45 -11.51 -8.19 25.24
CA ASP A 45 -12.03 -7.97 26.60
C ASP A 45 -12.17 -6.47 26.91
N ARG A 46 -11.11 -5.69 26.66
CA ARG A 46 -11.10 -4.23 26.83
C ARG A 46 -12.22 -3.53 26.04
N LEU A 47 -12.44 -3.94 24.79
CA LEU A 47 -13.43 -3.34 23.89
C LEU A 47 -14.82 -3.99 24.00
N SER A 48 -14.97 -5.00 24.86
CA SER A 48 -16.18 -5.81 24.99
C SER A 48 -16.66 -6.38 23.64
N LEU A 49 -15.72 -6.93 22.86
CA LEU A 49 -15.99 -7.59 21.58
C LEU A 49 -16.18 -9.10 21.78
N PRO A 50 -17.14 -9.72 21.08
CA PRO A 50 -17.37 -11.16 21.18
C PRO A 50 -16.24 -11.94 20.51
N VAL A 51 -15.87 -13.08 21.10
CA VAL A 51 -14.77 -13.97 20.61
C VAL A 51 -15.24 -15.40 20.33
N ASN A 52 -16.55 -15.64 20.40
CA ASN A 52 -17.19 -16.93 20.18
C ASN A 52 -17.23 -17.31 18.70
N ASN A 53 -17.51 -16.36 17.81
CA ASN A 53 -17.38 -16.54 16.37
C ASN A 53 -17.06 -15.21 15.68
N GLN A 54 -16.48 -15.31 14.50
CA GLN A 54 -16.03 -14.17 13.73
C GLN A 54 -17.14 -13.28 13.16
N ILE A 55 -18.32 -13.84 12.85
CA ILE A 55 -19.44 -13.05 12.36
C ILE A 55 -19.96 -12.11 13.45
N ALA A 56 -20.09 -12.61 14.69
CA ALA A 56 -20.43 -11.80 15.85
C ALA A 56 -19.37 -10.73 16.13
N PHE A 57 -18.08 -11.08 16.02
CA PHE A 57 -16.97 -10.13 16.20
C PHE A 57 -17.03 -8.98 15.20
N LEU A 58 -17.17 -9.30 13.91
CA LEU A 58 -17.20 -8.31 12.83
C LEU A 58 -18.49 -7.49 12.84
N ASP A 59 -19.64 -8.09 13.16
CA ASP A 59 -20.88 -7.33 13.35
C ASP A 59 -20.79 -6.39 14.56
N ALA A 60 -20.16 -6.80 15.66
CA ALA A 60 -19.92 -5.92 16.80
C ALA A 60 -19.00 -4.73 16.40
N ILE A 61 -17.94 -4.99 15.63
CA ILE A 61 -17.08 -3.92 15.08
C ILE A 61 -17.89 -2.98 14.18
N ARG A 62 -18.70 -3.52 13.26
CA ARG A 62 -19.59 -2.73 12.39
C ARG A 62 -20.52 -1.84 13.20
N GLN A 63 -21.20 -2.38 14.21
CA GLN A 63 -22.09 -1.62 15.06
C GLN A 63 -21.38 -0.47 15.80
N ARG A 64 -20.13 -0.69 16.25
CA ARG A 64 -19.30 0.37 16.88
C ARG A 64 -18.99 1.50 15.90
N PHE A 65 -18.68 1.17 14.64
CA PHE A 65 -18.47 2.17 13.60
C PHE A 65 -19.78 2.91 13.24
N SER A 66 -20.91 2.21 13.18
CA SER A 66 -22.22 2.83 12.94
C SER A 66 -22.61 3.85 14.03
N ILE A 67 -22.35 3.53 15.31
CA ILE A 67 -22.71 4.39 16.47
C ILE A 67 -21.79 5.61 16.55
N SER A 68 -20.50 5.44 16.26
CA SER A 68 -19.51 6.50 16.44
C SER A 68 -19.74 7.69 15.52
N GLY A 69 -20.25 7.50 14.29
CA GLY A 69 -20.98 8.47 13.45
C GLY A 69 -20.32 9.82 13.11
N GLN A 70 -19.21 10.18 13.76
CA GLN A 70 -18.52 11.45 13.66
C GLN A 70 -17.11 11.19 13.12
N ARG A 71 -16.85 11.70 11.93
CA ARG A 71 -15.55 11.61 11.24
C ARG A 71 -14.37 12.13 12.09
N SER A 72 -14.63 12.98 13.07
CA SER A 72 -13.65 13.49 14.04
C SER A 72 -13.10 12.42 14.99
N SER A 73 -13.73 11.24 15.08
CA SER A 73 -13.31 10.14 15.97
C SER A 73 -12.47 9.06 15.28
N PHE A 74 -12.29 9.14 13.95
CA PHE A 74 -11.61 8.08 13.19
C PHE A 74 -10.15 7.86 13.61
N GLY A 75 -9.42 8.90 14.06
CA GLY A 75 -8.08 8.71 14.60
C GLY A 75 -8.06 7.77 15.81
N CYS A 76 -8.93 8.00 16.79
CA CYS A 76 -9.03 7.15 17.98
C CYS A 76 -9.53 5.74 17.64
N LEU A 77 -10.51 5.62 16.73
CA LEU A 77 -11.02 4.32 16.28
C LEU A 77 -9.95 3.52 15.51
N ALA A 78 -9.13 4.19 14.69
CA ALA A 78 -8.02 3.57 13.98
C ALA A 78 -7.01 2.97 14.95
N GLU A 79 -6.62 3.71 16.00
CA GLU A 79 -5.68 3.21 17.00
C GLU A 79 -6.19 1.97 17.74
N GLU A 80 -7.50 1.88 18.00
CA GLU A 80 -8.10 0.78 18.77
C GLU A 80 -8.39 -0.46 17.92
N TYR A 81 -9.04 -0.28 16.76
CA TYR A 81 -9.61 -1.39 15.97
C TYR A 81 -8.69 -1.88 14.85
N PHE A 82 -7.88 -1.01 14.25
CA PHE A 82 -6.98 -1.40 13.16
C PHE A 82 -6.05 -2.57 13.52
N PRO A 83 -5.44 -2.61 14.72
CA PRO A 83 -4.57 -3.72 15.09
C PRO A 83 -5.31 -5.06 15.22
N LEU A 84 -6.58 -5.02 15.63
CA LEU A 84 -7.43 -6.22 15.69
C LEU A 84 -7.77 -6.74 14.30
N MET A 85 -8.07 -5.84 13.36
CA MET A 85 -8.33 -6.20 11.96
C MET A 85 -7.09 -6.83 11.29
N LEU A 86 -5.91 -6.29 11.58
CA LEU A 86 -4.62 -6.79 11.07
C LEU A 86 -4.25 -8.16 11.69
N LEU A 87 -4.58 -8.37 12.95
CA LEU A 87 -4.41 -9.67 13.59
C LEU A 87 -5.35 -10.70 12.98
N TYR A 88 -6.63 -10.34 12.79
CA TYR A 88 -7.62 -11.18 12.15
C TYR A 88 -7.24 -11.52 10.71
N SER A 89 -6.66 -10.61 9.96
CA SER A 89 -6.22 -10.91 8.60
C SER A 89 -5.05 -11.90 8.53
N SER A 90 -4.15 -11.80 9.52
CA SER A 90 -2.95 -12.64 9.61
C SER A 90 -3.27 -14.04 10.12
N CYS A 91 -4.17 -14.13 11.10
CA CYS A 91 -4.46 -15.36 11.84
C CYS A 91 -5.79 -16.01 11.44
N GLY A 92 -6.73 -15.27 10.83
CA GLY A 92 -8.03 -15.75 10.37
C GLY A 92 -8.89 -16.38 11.47
N ASN A 93 -9.59 -17.46 11.10
CA ASN A 93 -10.49 -18.22 11.97
C ASN A 93 -9.80 -18.74 13.25
N LEU A 94 -8.47 -18.85 13.23
CA LEU A 94 -7.68 -19.40 14.33
C LEU A 94 -7.73 -18.56 15.61
N LEU A 95 -8.17 -17.30 15.52
CA LEU A 95 -8.42 -16.45 16.69
C LEU A 95 -9.71 -16.83 17.46
N PHE A 96 -10.61 -17.60 16.85
CA PHE A 96 -11.95 -17.90 17.38
C PHE A 96 -12.12 -19.37 17.79
N CYS A 97 -11.07 -20.19 17.73
CA CYS A 97 -11.14 -21.64 17.89
C CYS A 97 -11.26 -22.16 19.34
N VAL A 98 -11.78 -21.37 20.29
CA VAL A 98 -11.69 -21.72 21.72
C VAL A 98 -13.03 -21.94 22.42
N GLY A 99 -14.08 -22.12 21.62
CA GLY A 99 -15.41 -22.54 22.06
C GLY A 99 -16.06 -21.50 22.98
N ASP A 100 -16.81 -21.97 23.99
CA ASP A 100 -17.63 -21.14 24.88
C ASP A 100 -16.86 -20.35 25.96
N ARG A 101 -15.53 -20.27 25.87
CA ARG A 101 -14.72 -19.59 26.89
C ARG A 101 -14.81 -18.07 26.74
N SER A 102 -14.84 -17.36 27.87
CA SER A 102 -14.77 -15.90 27.87
C SER A 102 -13.39 -15.40 27.41
N ALA A 103 -13.33 -14.19 26.84
CA ALA A 103 -12.08 -13.55 26.45
C ALA A 103 -11.11 -13.39 27.64
N SER A 104 -11.63 -13.04 28.82
CA SER A 104 -10.85 -12.90 30.05
C SER A 104 -10.21 -14.21 30.52
N ASP A 105 -10.97 -15.32 30.48
CA ASP A 105 -10.44 -16.64 30.84
C ASP A 105 -9.38 -17.10 29.85
N MET A 106 -9.60 -16.83 28.56
CA MET A 106 -8.66 -17.14 27.50
C MET A 106 -7.35 -16.37 27.61
N ALA A 107 -7.42 -15.06 27.83
CA ALA A 107 -6.26 -14.24 28.09
C ALA A 107 -5.46 -14.75 29.30
N ARG A 108 -6.15 -15.18 30.37
CA ARG A 108 -5.51 -15.74 31.57
C ARG A 108 -4.77 -17.05 31.28
N ILE A 109 -5.38 -17.94 30.50
CA ILE A 109 -4.78 -19.24 30.12
C ILE A 109 -3.55 -19.03 29.24
N VAL A 110 -3.66 -18.20 28.21
CA VAL A 110 -2.54 -17.91 27.30
C VAL A 110 -1.38 -17.25 28.05
N LYS A 111 -1.67 -16.31 28.96
CA LYS A 111 -0.66 -15.68 29.81
C LYS A 111 0.04 -16.69 30.73
N ALA A 112 -0.71 -17.63 31.31
CA ALA A 112 -0.14 -18.70 32.12
C ALA A 112 0.76 -19.65 31.30
N LEU A 113 0.45 -19.88 30.02
CA LEU A 113 1.31 -20.62 29.10
C LEU A 113 2.61 -19.85 28.80
N LEU A 114 2.53 -18.56 28.52
CA LEU A 114 3.67 -17.69 28.24
C LEU A 114 4.63 -17.52 29.44
N GLN A 115 4.16 -17.78 30.66
CA GLN A 115 4.95 -17.73 31.90
C GLN A 115 5.69 -19.04 32.23
N SER A 116 5.62 -20.06 31.36
CA SER A 116 6.31 -21.34 31.58
C SER A 116 7.83 -21.14 31.60
N VAL A 117 8.52 -21.76 32.56
CA VAL A 117 9.95 -21.50 32.84
C VAL A 117 10.85 -22.26 31.86
N ASP A 118 10.37 -23.38 31.33
CA ASP A 118 11.06 -24.16 30.32
C ASP A 118 10.15 -24.70 29.20
N VAL A 119 10.80 -25.16 28.11
CA VAL A 119 10.15 -25.65 26.89
C VAL A 119 9.32 -26.91 27.12
N THR A 120 9.74 -27.76 28.06
CA THR A 120 9.07 -29.03 28.38
C THR A 120 7.77 -28.77 29.13
N GLU A 121 7.81 -27.84 30.09
CA GLU A 121 6.65 -27.34 30.82
C GLU A 121 5.65 -26.68 29.87
N LEU A 122 6.12 -25.78 28.99
CA LEU A 122 5.29 -25.12 27.98
C LEU A 122 4.56 -26.14 27.09
N ARG A 123 5.30 -27.11 26.53
CA ARG A 123 4.73 -28.15 25.66
C ARG A 123 3.75 -29.05 26.39
N THR A 124 3.96 -29.30 27.68
CA THR A 124 3.05 -30.12 28.50
C THR A 124 1.75 -29.38 28.77
N LYS A 125 1.83 -28.12 29.24
CA LYS A 125 0.65 -27.29 29.49
C LYS A 125 -0.17 -27.02 28.22
N VAL A 126 0.49 -26.84 27.07
CA VAL A 126 -0.19 -26.72 25.76
C VAL A 126 -0.99 -27.98 25.42
N ARG A 127 -0.47 -29.18 25.72
CA ARG A 127 -1.20 -30.45 25.49
C ARG A 127 -2.40 -30.56 26.44
N GLU A 128 -2.21 -30.27 27.72
CA GLU A 128 -3.26 -30.35 28.74
C GLU A 128 -4.44 -29.40 28.44
N GLN A 129 -4.15 -28.22 27.91
CA GLN A 129 -5.15 -27.23 27.54
C GLN A 129 -5.78 -27.49 26.16
N GLN A 130 -5.39 -28.56 25.46
CA GLN A 130 -5.86 -28.93 24.12
C GLN A 130 -5.56 -27.90 23.01
N PHE A 131 -4.59 -27.00 23.21
CA PHE A 131 -4.18 -26.00 22.21
C PHE A 131 -3.31 -26.59 21.08
N LYS A 132 -2.91 -27.86 21.18
CA LYS A 132 -1.97 -28.50 20.26
C LYS A 132 -2.38 -28.39 18.77
N PRO A 133 -3.61 -28.75 18.35
CA PRO A 133 -3.99 -28.69 16.94
C PRO A 133 -3.99 -27.23 16.43
N LEU A 134 -4.43 -26.30 17.27
CA LEU A 134 -4.50 -24.87 16.97
C LEU A 134 -3.11 -24.28 16.73
N ILE A 135 -2.18 -24.54 17.66
CA ILE A 135 -0.80 -24.06 17.57
C ILE A 135 -0.11 -24.68 16.37
N MET A 136 -0.38 -25.94 16.04
CA MET A 136 0.18 -26.57 14.83
C MET A 136 -0.31 -25.91 13.54
N GLN A 137 -1.57 -25.51 13.47
CA GLN A 137 -2.13 -24.85 12.29
C GLN A 137 -1.59 -23.41 12.15
N GLN A 138 -1.47 -22.66 13.25
CA GLN A 138 -0.95 -21.29 13.27
C GLN A 138 0.58 -21.19 13.17
N ALA A 139 1.33 -22.14 13.75
CA ALA A 139 2.78 -22.15 13.71
C ALA A 139 3.34 -22.62 12.36
N SER A 140 2.47 -22.98 11.40
CA SER A 140 2.91 -23.29 10.06
C SER A 140 3.71 -22.12 9.48
N HIS A 141 4.87 -22.44 8.91
CA HIS A 141 5.81 -21.44 8.38
C HIS A 141 5.17 -20.49 7.37
N ASP A 142 4.16 -20.95 6.64
CA ASP A 142 3.47 -20.16 5.63
C ASP A 142 2.54 -19.11 6.25
N VAL A 143 1.84 -19.43 7.34
CA VAL A 143 0.99 -18.47 8.07
C VAL A 143 1.85 -17.39 8.74
N ILE A 144 2.94 -17.79 9.40
CA ILE A 144 3.88 -16.84 10.00
C ILE A 144 4.49 -15.91 8.94
N ARG A 145 4.97 -16.46 7.82
CA ARG A 145 5.53 -15.64 6.71
C ARG A 145 4.50 -14.67 6.14
N LYS A 146 3.24 -15.11 6.00
CA LYS A 146 2.16 -14.24 5.54
C LYS A 146 1.95 -13.06 6.49
N ALA A 147 1.85 -13.31 7.80
CA ALA A 147 1.72 -12.25 8.81
C ALA A 147 2.86 -11.21 8.73
N PHE A 148 4.11 -11.66 8.61
CA PHE A 148 5.26 -10.76 8.45
C PHE A 148 5.24 -9.95 7.14
N ALA A 149 4.78 -10.56 6.04
CA ALA A 149 4.63 -9.87 4.77
C ALA A 149 3.54 -8.79 4.84
N ASP A 150 2.40 -9.11 5.45
CA ASP A 150 1.27 -8.20 5.65
C ASP A 150 1.66 -7.01 6.56
N GLY A 151 2.48 -7.26 7.59
CA GLY A 151 3.01 -6.20 8.47
C GLY A 151 3.94 -5.22 7.74
N ALA A 152 4.93 -5.71 6.97
CA ALA A 152 5.85 -4.83 6.25
C ALA A 152 5.14 -3.94 5.21
N GLU A 153 4.04 -4.45 4.68
CA GLU A 153 3.18 -3.78 3.72
C GLU A 153 2.29 -2.72 4.36
N PHE A 154 1.73 -2.99 5.54
CA PHE A 154 1.03 -2.01 6.36
C PHE A 154 1.91 -0.79 6.66
N PHE A 155 3.18 -1.00 7.00
CA PHE A 155 4.13 0.08 7.25
C PHE A 155 4.30 1.03 6.07
N TYR A 156 4.41 0.45 4.88
CA TYR A 156 4.54 1.21 3.65
C TYR A 156 3.24 1.94 3.30
N TRP A 157 2.09 1.30 3.51
CA TRP A 157 0.80 1.96 3.38
C TRP A 157 0.66 3.16 4.32
N GLU A 158 1.12 3.02 5.57
CA GLU A 158 1.13 4.12 6.54
C GLU A 158 2.10 5.24 6.17
N GLU A 159 3.21 4.91 5.50
CA GLU A 159 4.11 5.90 4.89
C GLU A 159 3.37 6.68 3.81
N LEU A 160 2.69 6.00 2.89
CA LEU A 160 1.85 6.64 1.86
C LEU A 160 0.70 7.47 2.45
N ASN A 161 0.04 7.01 3.52
CA ASN A 161 -0.99 7.78 4.22
C ASN A 161 -0.43 9.09 4.80
N ARG A 162 0.77 9.05 5.39
CA ARG A 162 1.46 10.24 5.91
C ARG A 162 1.88 11.19 4.78
N ASP A 163 2.45 10.64 3.72
CA ASP A 163 2.89 11.42 2.55
C ASP A 163 1.68 12.08 1.87
N PHE A 164 0.59 11.36 1.68
CA PHE A 164 -0.66 11.91 1.15
C PHE A 164 -1.22 13.01 2.06
N ALA A 165 -1.21 12.82 3.38
CA ALA A 165 -1.67 13.84 4.32
C ALA A 165 -0.82 15.12 4.24
N ALA A 166 0.49 14.99 4.04
CA ALA A 166 1.40 16.10 3.81
C ALA A 166 1.11 16.81 2.47
N ILE A 167 1.03 16.05 1.36
CA ILE A 167 0.72 16.59 0.01
C ILE A 167 -0.61 17.33 0.01
N LYS A 168 -1.62 16.78 0.69
CA LYS A 168 -2.94 17.39 0.78
C LYS A 168 -2.96 18.66 1.64
N ALA A 169 -2.15 18.71 2.71
CA ALA A 169 -1.95 19.94 3.46
C ALA A 169 -1.26 21.00 2.60
N ASP A 170 -0.30 20.57 1.78
CA ASP A 170 0.38 21.43 0.81
C ASP A 170 -0.59 21.94 -0.26
N GLU A 171 -1.49 21.12 -0.82
CA GLU A 171 -2.51 21.55 -1.79
C GLU A 171 -3.37 22.71 -1.30
N ARG A 172 -3.82 22.65 -0.04
CA ARG A 172 -4.63 23.72 0.56
C ARG A 172 -3.88 25.04 0.70
N ASN A 173 -2.55 24.97 0.80
CA ASN A 173 -1.68 26.12 1.05
C ASN A 173 -0.91 26.58 -0.20
N THR A 174 -0.91 25.78 -1.27
CA THR A 174 -0.15 26.05 -2.50
C THR A 174 -0.90 27.05 -3.36
N ALA A 175 -0.35 28.26 -3.48
CA ALA A 175 -0.84 29.23 -4.45
C ALA A 175 -0.37 28.87 -5.87
N PRO A 176 -1.22 29.07 -6.90
CA PRO A 176 -0.80 28.85 -8.29
C PRO A 176 0.35 29.79 -8.64
N LEU A 177 1.28 29.31 -9.47
CA LEU A 177 2.35 30.16 -9.99
C LEU A 177 1.78 31.32 -10.80
N LYS A 178 2.38 32.51 -10.66
CA LYS A 178 2.09 33.64 -11.55
C LYS A 178 2.83 33.44 -12.87
N VAL A 179 2.14 32.94 -13.88
CA VAL A 179 2.67 32.81 -15.24
C VAL A 179 2.25 34.03 -16.06
N THR A 180 3.21 34.67 -16.73
CA THR A 180 3.02 35.91 -17.50
C THR A 180 2.91 35.70 -19.02
N GLY A 181 2.60 34.48 -19.46
CA GLY A 181 2.48 34.12 -20.88
C GLY A 181 1.14 33.48 -21.21
N ASP A 182 0.77 33.48 -22.50
CA ASP A 182 -0.42 32.81 -23.00
C ASP A 182 -0.19 31.29 -23.04
N PHE A 183 -1.09 30.54 -22.40
CA PHE A 183 -1.10 29.09 -22.47
C PHE A 183 -1.79 28.63 -23.76
N PHE A 184 -1.25 27.58 -24.37
CA PHE A 184 -1.81 27.01 -25.60
C PHE A 184 -1.79 25.49 -25.55
N CYS A 185 -2.72 24.86 -26.29
CA CYS A 185 -2.75 23.43 -26.51
C CYS A 185 -1.46 22.94 -27.21
N PRO A 186 -0.61 22.12 -26.56
CA PRO A 186 0.60 21.57 -27.17
C PRO A 186 0.26 20.40 -28.11
N GLU A 187 0.35 20.64 -29.42
CA GLU A 187 -0.12 19.69 -30.46
C GLU A 187 0.27 18.23 -30.20
N LYS A 188 1.57 17.93 -30.13
CA LYS A 188 2.06 16.55 -30.01
C LYS A 188 1.54 15.84 -28.77
N ARG A 189 1.63 16.51 -27.61
CA ARG A 189 1.20 15.95 -26.32
C ARG A 189 -0.31 15.76 -26.27
N SER A 190 -1.07 16.74 -26.75
CA SER A 190 -2.53 16.67 -26.76
C SER A 190 -3.05 15.56 -27.68
N ILE A 191 -2.42 15.35 -28.84
CA ILE A 191 -2.78 14.26 -29.75
C ILE A 191 -2.50 12.90 -29.09
N SER A 192 -1.31 12.69 -28.52
CA SER A 192 -0.99 11.42 -27.88
C SER A 192 -1.90 11.13 -26.68
N LEU A 193 -2.22 12.14 -25.86
CA LEU A 193 -3.20 11.96 -24.78
C LEU A 193 -4.61 11.69 -25.30
N LEU A 194 -5.00 12.28 -26.43
CA LEU A 194 -6.30 12.03 -27.06
C LEU A 194 -6.39 10.60 -27.62
N GLU A 195 -5.33 10.08 -28.23
CA GLU A 195 -5.26 8.67 -28.68
C GLU A 195 -5.50 7.71 -27.50
N LEU A 196 -4.86 7.96 -26.35
CA LEU A 196 -5.09 7.16 -25.13
C LEU A 196 -6.55 7.24 -24.65
N PHE A 197 -7.19 8.40 -24.78
CA PHE A 197 -8.60 8.56 -24.44
C PHE A 197 -9.53 7.82 -25.41
N GLU A 198 -9.25 7.88 -26.71
CA GLU A 198 -10.01 7.20 -27.76
C GLU A 198 -9.99 5.68 -27.53
N ASP A 199 -8.80 5.10 -27.34
CA ASP A 199 -8.60 3.68 -27.02
C ASP A 199 -9.38 3.29 -25.75
N TYR A 200 -9.25 4.07 -24.69
CA TYR A 200 -9.99 3.86 -23.44
C TYR A 200 -11.50 3.85 -23.68
N TYR A 201 -12.04 4.85 -24.38
CA TYR A 201 -13.48 5.01 -24.51
C TYR A 201 -14.10 3.91 -25.38
N ILE A 202 -13.43 3.52 -26.47
CA ILE A 202 -13.79 2.36 -27.30
C ILE A 202 -13.81 1.09 -26.44
N ALA A 203 -12.74 0.86 -25.68
CA ALA A 203 -12.59 -0.28 -24.80
C ALA A 203 -13.50 -0.25 -23.57
N LYS A 204 -14.11 0.88 -23.20
CA LYS A 204 -15.01 1.05 -22.04
C LYS A 204 -16.50 1.07 -22.41
N GLU A 205 -16.84 1.32 -23.68
CA GLU A 205 -18.19 1.16 -24.23
C GLU A 205 -18.36 -0.11 -25.10
N ASN A 206 -17.28 -0.91 -25.28
CA ASN A 206 -17.22 -2.16 -26.04
C ASN A 206 -17.70 -1.93 -27.47
N ILE A 207 -17.20 -0.83 -28.05
CA ILE A 207 -17.57 -0.38 -29.39
C ILE A 207 -16.87 -1.32 -30.37
N PRO A 208 -17.62 -2.01 -31.25
CA PRO A 208 -17.02 -2.87 -32.26
C PRO A 208 -16.22 -2.05 -33.28
N PRO A 209 -15.18 -2.64 -33.87
CA PRO A 209 -14.42 -2.01 -34.95
C PRO A 209 -15.30 -1.78 -36.19
N ASP A 210 -14.92 -0.81 -37.01
CA ASP A 210 -15.55 -0.40 -38.26
C ASP A 210 -17.01 0.08 -38.09
N THR A 211 -17.35 0.63 -36.92
CA THR A 211 -18.67 1.18 -36.66
C THR A 211 -18.72 2.70 -36.80
N ALA A 212 -19.89 3.25 -37.11
CA ALA A 212 -20.09 4.70 -37.16
C ALA A 212 -19.82 5.38 -35.80
N GLU A 213 -19.99 4.66 -34.69
CA GLU A 213 -19.70 5.16 -33.35
C GLU A 213 -18.20 5.24 -33.07
N GLU A 214 -17.42 4.23 -33.50
CA GLU A 214 -15.95 4.27 -33.46
C GLU A 214 -15.42 5.41 -34.34
N GLN A 215 -15.92 5.54 -35.56
CA GLN A 215 -15.48 6.60 -36.48
C GLN A 215 -15.71 8.00 -35.89
N GLN A 216 -16.84 8.23 -35.21
CA GLN A 216 -17.10 9.51 -34.53
C GLN A 216 -16.11 9.81 -33.40
N ILE A 217 -15.57 8.77 -32.75
CA ILE A 217 -14.54 8.93 -31.71
C ILE A 217 -13.19 9.23 -32.36
N LEU A 218 -12.82 8.53 -33.42
CA LEU A 218 -11.55 8.77 -34.14
C LEU A 218 -11.52 10.14 -34.84
N GLU A 219 -12.69 10.70 -35.18
CA GLU A 219 -12.83 12.07 -35.71
C GLU A 219 -12.46 13.16 -34.67
N LEU A 220 -12.40 12.84 -33.36
CA LEU A 220 -11.99 13.80 -32.33
C LEU A 220 -10.57 14.31 -32.59
N ARG A 221 -9.66 13.41 -32.95
CA ARG A 221 -8.28 13.75 -33.33
C ARG A 221 -8.22 14.72 -34.49
N GLU A 222 -8.98 14.44 -35.55
CA GLU A 222 -9.03 15.28 -36.74
C GLU A 222 -9.54 16.69 -36.41
N ARG A 223 -10.55 16.77 -35.55
CA ARG A 223 -11.09 18.04 -35.06
C ARG A 223 -10.08 18.83 -34.22
N LEU A 224 -9.36 18.18 -33.30
CA LEU A 224 -8.31 18.84 -32.52
C LEU A 224 -7.20 19.38 -33.42
N LEU A 225 -6.75 18.57 -34.38
CA LEU A 225 -5.76 18.97 -35.39
C LEU A 225 -6.23 20.20 -36.16
N CYS A 226 -7.48 20.21 -36.64
CA CYS A 226 -8.05 21.36 -37.33
C CYS A 226 -8.00 22.63 -36.45
N ALA A 227 -8.38 22.55 -35.18
CA ALA A 227 -8.32 23.69 -34.25
C ALA A 227 -6.89 24.19 -34.02
N VAL A 228 -5.91 23.28 -33.87
CA VAL A 228 -4.48 23.63 -33.76
C VAL A 228 -3.97 24.33 -35.01
N ARG A 229 -4.30 23.82 -36.21
CA ARG A 229 -3.89 24.42 -37.49
C ARG A 229 -4.56 25.77 -37.75
N ILE A 230 -5.82 25.94 -37.37
CA ILE A 230 -6.50 27.25 -37.43
C ILE A 230 -5.79 28.25 -36.51
N ARG A 231 -5.34 27.85 -35.31
CA ARG A 231 -4.53 28.72 -34.45
C ARG A 231 -3.21 29.13 -35.10
N GLU A 232 -2.49 28.19 -35.68
CA GLU A 232 -1.23 28.50 -36.38
C GLU A 232 -1.49 29.51 -37.52
N LEU A 233 -2.55 29.32 -38.29
CA LEU A 233 -2.98 30.23 -39.33
C LEU A 233 -3.38 31.61 -38.77
N HIS A 234 -4.03 31.65 -37.61
CA HIS A 234 -4.38 32.89 -36.91
C HIS A 234 -3.13 33.66 -36.47
N LEU A 235 -2.14 32.99 -35.88
CA LEU A 235 -0.89 33.61 -35.45
C LEU A 235 -0.09 34.15 -36.64
N ASP A 236 -0.02 33.37 -37.72
CA ASP A 236 0.60 33.79 -38.98
C ASP A 236 -0.11 35.04 -39.54
N TYR A 237 -1.44 35.04 -39.57
CA TYR A 237 -2.25 36.19 -39.99
C TYR A 237 -2.04 37.44 -39.12
N LEU A 238 -1.93 37.29 -37.79
CA LEU A 238 -1.65 38.40 -36.87
C LEU A 238 -0.28 39.03 -37.14
N SER A 239 0.71 38.24 -37.58
CA SER A 239 2.04 38.76 -37.91
C SER A 239 2.07 39.65 -39.16
N VAL A 240 1.10 39.47 -40.08
CA VAL A 240 0.96 40.25 -41.32
C VAL A 240 -0.23 41.23 -41.28
N GLN A 241 -0.90 41.37 -40.13
CA GLN A 241 -2.15 42.12 -39.99
C GLN A 241 -2.04 43.63 -40.30
N ALA A 242 -0.81 44.18 -40.28
CA ALA A 242 -0.52 45.57 -40.62
C ALA A 242 -0.47 45.84 -42.13
N GLU A 243 -0.28 44.79 -42.96
CA GLU A 243 -0.12 44.88 -44.42
C GLU A 243 -1.35 44.33 -45.18
N VAL A 244 -2.45 44.06 -44.48
CA VAL A 244 -3.62 43.33 -45.02
C VAL A 244 -4.24 44.07 -46.20
N ASP A 245 -3.92 43.59 -47.39
CA ASP A 245 -4.53 43.97 -48.65
C ASP A 245 -5.42 42.83 -49.18
N ARG A 246 -5.98 43.03 -50.38
CA ARG A 246 -6.83 42.05 -51.05
C ARG A 246 -6.12 40.69 -51.25
N PRO A 247 -4.89 40.63 -51.81
CA PRO A 247 -4.10 39.40 -51.88
C PRO A 247 -3.96 38.65 -50.56
N VAL A 248 -3.68 39.33 -49.45
CA VAL A 248 -3.55 38.69 -48.13
C VAL A 248 -4.87 38.04 -47.72
N LEU A 249 -5.99 38.77 -47.75
CA LEU A 249 -7.30 38.21 -47.39
C LEU A 249 -7.70 37.03 -48.28
N GLN A 250 -7.38 37.08 -49.57
CA GLN A 250 -7.60 35.98 -50.51
C GLN A 250 -6.81 34.73 -50.13
N ASP A 251 -5.52 34.89 -49.83
CA ASP A 251 -4.64 33.80 -49.48
C ASP A 251 -5.06 33.11 -48.17
N TYR A 252 -5.29 33.87 -47.10
CA TYR A 252 -5.71 33.30 -45.81
C TYR A 252 -7.11 32.68 -45.86
N THR A 253 -8.02 33.23 -46.68
CA THR A 253 -9.33 32.58 -46.92
C THR A 253 -9.14 31.24 -47.64
N ARG A 254 -8.28 31.16 -48.65
CA ARG A 254 -7.97 29.89 -49.33
C ARG A 254 -7.28 28.89 -48.42
N LYS A 255 -6.33 29.32 -47.59
CA LYS A 255 -5.66 28.48 -46.58
C LYS A 255 -6.66 27.93 -45.57
N LEU A 256 -7.58 28.75 -45.07
CA LEU A 256 -8.66 28.29 -44.18
C LEU A 256 -9.55 27.26 -44.86
N LEU A 257 -9.98 27.50 -46.10
CA LEU A 257 -10.81 26.54 -46.86
C LEU A 257 -10.06 25.24 -47.15
N ALA A 258 -8.75 25.31 -47.45
CA ALA A 258 -7.91 24.13 -47.64
C ALA A 258 -7.81 23.30 -46.36
N LEU A 259 -7.65 23.94 -45.19
CA LEU A 259 -7.68 23.25 -43.89
C LEU A 259 -9.03 22.57 -43.62
N LEU A 260 -10.15 23.24 -43.91
CA LEU A 260 -11.49 22.66 -43.75
C LEU A 260 -11.74 21.50 -44.74
N THR A 261 -11.10 21.52 -45.90
CA THR A 261 -11.14 20.41 -46.86
C THR A 261 -10.32 19.22 -46.39
N GLN A 262 -9.15 19.49 -45.81
CA GLN A 262 -8.25 18.46 -45.28
C GLN A 262 -8.80 17.82 -44.01
N TYR A 263 -9.52 18.59 -43.19
CA TYR A 263 -10.05 18.18 -41.89
C TYR A 263 -11.56 18.47 -41.77
N PRO A 264 -12.42 17.75 -42.51
CA PRO A 264 -13.88 17.94 -42.50
C PRO A 264 -14.52 17.83 -41.10
N ALA A 265 -13.99 16.99 -40.20
CA ALA A 265 -14.50 16.88 -38.82
C ALA A 265 -14.39 18.21 -38.04
N GLY A 266 -13.46 19.08 -38.44
CA GLY A 266 -13.30 20.44 -37.92
C GLY A 266 -14.53 21.33 -38.12
N LEU A 267 -15.39 21.03 -39.11
CA LEU A 267 -16.64 21.77 -39.33
C LEU A 267 -17.60 21.64 -38.14
N ALA A 268 -17.57 20.54 -37.40
CA ALA A 268 -18.41 20.36 -36.21
C ALA A 268 -18.07 21.35 -35.07
N SER A 269 -16.93 22.06 -35.15
CA SER A 269 -16.45 22.98 -34.11
C SER A 269 -17.16 24.32 -34.06
N SER A 270 -17.62 24.84 -35.21
CA SER A 270 -18.16 26.19 -35.31
C SER A 270 -19.25 26.29 -36.35
N LYS A 271 -20.41 26.82 -35.93
CA LYS A 271 -21.52 27.15 -36.84
C LYS A 271 -21.08 28.16 -37.92
N GLN A 272 -20.13 29.04 -37.64
CA GLN A 272 -19.64 30.00 -38.61
C GLN A 272 -18.73 29.33 -39.67
N LEU A 273 -17.90 28.35 -39.27
CA LEU A 273 -17.10 27.55 -40.20
C LEU A 273 -18.00 26.66 -41.08
N GLN A 274 -19.06 26.07 -40.50
CA GLN A 274 -20.07 25.33 -41.27
C GLN A 274 -20.74 26.22 -42.32
N GLN A 275 -21.18 27.42 -41.91
CA GLN A 275 -21.79 28.36 -42.84
C GLN A 275 -20.83 28.80 -43.95
N LEU A 276 -19.55 29.04 -43.63
CA LEU A 276 -18.53 29.33 -44.64
C LEU A 276 -18.38 28.17 -45.63
N TRP A 277 -18.33 26.93 -45.12
CA TRP A 277 -18.22 25.72 -45.91
C TRP A 277 -19.42 25.46 -46.81
N GLU A 278 -20.64 25.67 -46.32
CA GLU A 278 -21.88 25.55 -47.12
C GLU A 278 -21.86 26.45 -48.37
N TYR A 279 -21.30 27.65 -48.26
CA TYR A 279 -21.09 28.53 -49.40
C TYR A 279 -19.97 28.04 -50.32
N TYR A 280 -18.89 27.51 -49.75
CA TYR A 280 -17.78 26.96 -50.53
C TYR A 280 -18.17 25.71 -51.34
N GLU A 281 -19.01 24.83 -50.80
CA GLU A 281 -19.55 23.67 -51.53
C GLU A 281 -20.42 24.09 -52.71
N LYS A 282 -21.16 25.19 -52.56
CA LYS A 282 -22.07 25.74 -53.57
C LYS A 282 -21.41 26.79 -54.48
N ARG A 283 -20.08 26.92 -54.45
CA ARG A 283 -19.32 27.95 -55.20
C ARG A 283 -19.58 27.95 -56.71
N ASP A 284 -20.00 26.82 -57.26
CA ASP A 284 -20.30 26.65 -58.70
C ASP A 284 -21.79 26.90 -59.04
N ASP A 285 -22.63 27.20 -58.05
CA ASP A 285 -24.06 27.53 -58.22
C ASP A 285 -24.25 29.06 -58.13
N GLU A 286 -24.30 29.74 -59.28
CA GLU A 286 -24.50 31.19 -59.38
C GLU A 286 -25.76 31.65 -58.62
N ALA A 287 -26.83 30.85 -58.61
CA ALA A 287 -28.08 31.16 -57.91
C ALA A 287 -27.95 31.21 -56.38
N CYS A 288 -26.93 30.53 -55.83
CA CYS A 288 -26.61 30.57 -54.41
C CYS A 288 -26.05 31.95 -53.99
N PHE A 289 -25.42 32.68 -54.90
CA PHE A 289 -24.82 33.99 -54.64
C PHE A 289 -25.63 35.17 -55.19
N ASP A 290 -26.54 34.95 -56.15
CA ASP A 290 -27.42 35.99 -56.74
C ASP A 290 -28.30 36.73 -55.72
N LYS A 291 -28.64 36.08 -54.60
CA LYS A 291 -29.45 36.69 -53.52
C LYS A 291 -28.64 37.53 -52.53
N ILE A 292 -27.31 37.53 -52.65
CA ILE A 292 -26.43 38.29 -51.76
C ILE A 292 -26.41 39.73 -52.26
N ASN A 293 -27.23 40.57 -51.63
CA ASN A 293 -27.22 41.99 -51.95
C ASN A 293 -25.89 42.62 -51.50
N VAL A 294 -25.00 42.90 -52.45
CA VAL A 294 -23.69 43.55 -52.23
C VAL A 294 -23.83 44.91 -51.53
N GLU A 295 -24.98 45.59 -51.66
CA GLU A 295 -25.27 46.84 -50.93
C GLU A 295 -25.55 46.60 -49.43
N GLN A 296 -25.99 45.41 -49.02
CA GLN A 296 -26.14 45.06 -47.59
C GLN A 296 -24.80 44.80 -46.89
N LEU A 297 -23.73 44.43 -47.62
CA LEU A 297 -22.36 44.34 -47.10
C LEU A 297 -21.81 45.71 -46.69
N ASN A 298 -22.27 46.78 -47.32
CA ASN A 298 -21.83 48.16 -47.06
C ASN A 298 -22.54 48.81 -45.85
N LYS A 299 -23.52 48.13 -45.22
CA LYS A 299 -24.20 48.62 -44.00
C LYS A 299 -23.50 48.07 -42.75
N SER A 300 -23.35 48.90 -41.73
CA SER A 300 -22.58 48.65 -40.48
C SER A 300 -23.06 47.47 -39.59
N LYS A 301 -24.01 46.65 -40.05
CA LYS A 301 -24.53 45.45 -39.37
C LYS A 301 -24.79 44.29 -40.36
N GLY A 302 -23.82 44.00 -41.23
CA GLY A 302 -23.90 42.84 -42.13
C GLY A 302 -24.08 41.54 -41.34
N ARG A 303 -25.01 40.66 -41.77
CA ARG A 303 -25.22 39.35 -41.13
C ARG A 303 -23.99 38.44 -41.41
N PRO A 304 -23.51 37.62 -40.46
CA PRO A 304 -22.34 36.73 -40.65
C PRO A 304 -22.39 35.88 -41.93
N ALA A 305 -23.56 35.35 -42.29
CA ALA A 305 -23.76 34.60 -43.53
C ALA A 305 -23.38 35.37 -44.81
N VAL A 306 -23.70 36.68 -44.84
CA VAL A 306 -23.41 37.55 -45.99
C VAL A 306 -21.91 37.84 -46.09
N ARG A 307 -21.22 37.98 -44.96
CA ARG A 307 -19.76 38.17 -44.90
C ARG A 307 -19.01 36.89 -45.28
N ASN A 308 -19.49 35.72 -44.83
CA ASN A 308 -18.94 34.42 -45.22
C ASN A 308 -19.03 34.19 -46.73
N ALA A 309 -20.18 34.47 -47.33
CA ALA A 309 -20.33 34.33 -48.78
C ALA A 309 -19.45 35.32 -49.57
N ALA A 310 -19.26 36.54 -49.06
CA ALA A 310 -18.33 37.50 -49.63
C ALA A 310 -16.86 37.08 -49.52
N LEU A 311 -16.46 36.39 -48.44
CA LEU A 311 -15.14 35.77 -48.32
C LEU A 311 -14.93 34.68 -49.39
N ILE A 312 -15.96 33.86 -49.68
CA ILE A 312 -15.89 32.87 -50.77
C ILE A 312 -15.69 33.57 -52.13
N LEU A 313 -16.51 34.58 -52.45
CA LEU A 313 -16.36 35.36 -53.68
C LEU A 313 -15.01 36.08 -53.77
N LEU A 314 -14.46 36.53 -52.64
CA LEU A 314 -13.12 37.11 -52.56
C LEU A 314 -12.06 36.08 -52.92
N SER A 315 -12.13 34.88 -52.34
CA SER A 315 -11.19 33.77 -52.61
C SER A 315 -11.17 33.35 -54.09
N MET A 316 -12.29 33.53 -54.79
CA MET A 316 -12.45 33.27 -56.24
C MET A 316 -11.98 34.45 -57.12
N GLY A 317 -11.63 35.61 -56.53
CA GLY A 317 -11.23 36.81 -57.27
C GLY A 317 -12.39 37.63 -57.83
N ILE A 318 -13.64 37.33 -57.45
CA ILE A 318 -14.85 37.95 -58.01
C ILE A 318 -15.27 39.17 -57.19
N TYR A 319 -15.13 39.12 -55.87
CA TYR A 319 -15.57 40.20 -54.98
C TYR A 319 -14.75 41.48 -55.18
N GLN A 320 -15.38 42.66 -55.33
CA GLN A 320 -14.69 43.95 -55.47
C GLN A 320 -15.04 45.00 -54.38
N GLY A 321 -15.80 44.62 -53.35
CA GLY A 321 -16.26 45.53 -52.29
C GLY A 321 -15.24 45.87 -51.20
N ARG A 322 -15.70 46.50 -50.11
CA ARG A 322 -14.89 46.92 -48.95
C ARG A 322 -14.25 45.71 -48.25
N LEU A 323 -12.99 45.84 -47.84
CA LEU A 323 -12.21 44.74 -47.28
C LEU A 323 -12.30 44.68 -45.75
N GLU A 324 -12.47 45.81 -45.07
CA GLU A 324 -12.49 45.92 -43.60
C GLU A 324 -13.53 45.00 -42.92
N PRO A 325 -14.80 44.92 -43.38
CA PRO A 325 -15.76 44.00 -42.79
C PRO A 325 -15.41 42.51 -43.02
N LEU A 326 -14.65 42.20 -44.07
CA LEU A 326 -14.17 40.85 -44.37
C LEU A 326 -12.93 40.51 -43.55
N ARG A 327 -12.08 41.50 -43.27
CA ARG A 327 -10.96 41.39 -42.33
C ARG A 327 -11.47 40.99 -40.94
N GLU A 328 -12.46 41.71 -40.42
CA GLU A 328 -13.11 41.38 -39.13
C GLU A 328 -13.70 39.97 -39.15
N GLN A 329 -14.41 39.59 -40.23
CA GLN A 329 -15.02 38.27 -40.33
C GLN A 329 -13.99 37.15 -40.40
N LEU A 330 -12.92 37.32 -41.18
CA LEU A 330 -11.86 36.33 -41.29
C LEU A 330 -11.15 36.15 -39.95
N GLU A 331 -10.87 37.26 -39.24
CA GLU A 331 -10.30 37.21 -37.90
C GLU A 331 -11.22 36.49 -36.91
N GLU A 332 -12.53 36.74 -36.94
CA GLU A 332 -13.53 36.02 -36.12
C GLU A 332 -13.54 34.51 -36.44
N LEU A 333 -13.48 34.13 -37.72
CA LEU A 333 -13.41 32.73 -38.16
C LEU A 333 -12.11 32.05 -37.71
N LEU A 334 -10.98 32.76 -37.82
CA LEU A 334 -9.66 32.30 -37.38
C LEU A 334 -9.56 32.23 -35.85
N GLN A 335 -10.29 33.04 -35.11
CA GLN A 335 -10.39 32.94 -33.64
C GLN A 335 -11.33 31.81 -33.18
N GLY A 336 -12.03 31.14 -34.11
CA GLY A 336 -13.00 30.08 -33.80
C GLY A 336 -12.44 28.94 -32.95
N TYR A 337 -11.13 28.64 -33.03
CA TYR A 337 -10.49 27.60 -32.21
C TYR A 337 -10.54 27.92 -30.70
N LEU A 338 -10.61 29.20 -30.30
CA LEU A 338 -10.73 29.62 -28.90
C LEU A 338 -12.05 29.17 -28.26
N MET A 339 -13.03 28.81 -29.08
CA MET A 339 -14.34 28.33 -28.64
C MET A 339 -14.50 26.82 -28.88
N ASP A 340 -13.52 26.15 -29.48
CA ASP A 340 -13.57 24.70 -29.65
C ASP A 340 -13.38 24.02 -28.28
N PRO A 341 -14.35 23.19 -27.82
CA PRO A 341 -14.27 22.63 -26.48
C PRO A 341 -13.10 21.66 -26.29
N LEU A 342 -12.62 20.99 -27.35
CA LEU A 342 -11.51 20.05 -27.25
C LEU A 342 -10.18 20.81 -27.16
N TYR A 343 -10.02 21.87 -27.97
CA TYR A 343 -8.89 22.79 -27.86
C TYR A 343 -8.82 23.46 -26.46
N CYS A 344 -9.95 23.94 -25.95
CA CYS A 344 -10.05 24.55 -24.63
C CYS A 344 -9.71 23.55 -23.51
N PHE A 345 -10.17 22.31 -23.64
CA PHE A 345 -9.94 21.26 -22.65
C PHE A 345 -8.45 20.99 -22.45
N PHE A 346 -7.71 20.76 -23.56
CA PHE A 346 -6.27 20.52 -23.45
C PHE A 346 -5.51 21.78 -23.03
N THR A 347 -5.92 22.96 -23.48
CA THR A 347 -5.30 24.22 -23.04
C THR A 347 -5.40 24.39 -21.52
N GLU A 348 -6.58 24.18 -20.92
CA GLU A 348 -6.75 24.27 -19.48
C GLU A 348 -6.09 23.12 -18.71
N LEU A 349 -6.05 21.91 -19.27
CA LEU A 349 -5.32 20.76 -18.68
C LEU A 349 -3.84 21.07 -18.53
N PHE A 350 -3.15 21.48 -19.60
CA PHE A 350 -1.72 21.76 -19.55
C PHE A 350 -1.39 23.02 -18.75
N LYS A 351 -2.25 24.03 -18.82
CA LYS A 351 -2.15 25.20 -17.93
C LYS A 351 -2.19 24.81 -16.46
N ASN A 352 -3.10 23.92 -16.05
CA ASN A 352 -3.15 23.47 -14.66
C ASN A 352 -1.93 22.61 -14.26
N LEU A 353 -1.36 21.84 -15.17
CA LEU A 353 -0.09 21.15 -14.91
C LEU A 353 1.05 22.15 -14.67
N GLU A 354 1.14 23.22 -15.47
CA GLU A 354 2.20 24.23 -15.36
C GLU A 354 2.03 25.16 -14.16
N LEU A 355 0.80 25.51 -13.79
CA LEU A 355 0.52 26.37 -12.62
C LEU A 355 0.90 25.69 -11.28
N TYR A 356 0.94 24.35 -11.25
CA TYR A 356 1.21 23.56 -10.06
C TYR A 356 2.33 22.52 -10.30
N PRO A 357 3.59 22.95 -10.45
CA PRO A 357 4.71 22.05 -10.76
C PRO A 357 4.94 20.98 -9.68
N ASN A 358 4.62 21.29 -8.42
CA ASN A 358 4.73 20.34 -7.30
C ASN A 358 3.76 19.15 -7.42
N PHE A 359 2.71 19.27 -8.24
CA PHE A 359 1.74 18.19 -8.47
C PHE A 359 1.94 17.45 -9.79
N GLN A 360 2.87 17.90 -10.63
CA GLN A 360 3.22 17.18 -11.87
C GLN A 360 3.70 15.73 -11.64
N PRO A 361 4.36 15.37 -10.52
CA PRO A 361 4.61 13.96 -10.20
C PRO A 361 3.35 13.08 -10.17
N PHE A 362 2.16 13.68 -10.05
CA PHE A 362 0.85 13.01 -10.01
C PHE A 362 0.00 13.24 -11.28
N ALA A 363 0.60 13.78 -12.35
CA ALA A 363 -0.07 14.06 -13.62
C ALA A 363 -0.85 12.85 -14.22
N PRO A 364 -0.34 11.60 -14.17
CA PRO A 364 -1.06 10.44 -14.68
C PRO A 364 -2.46 10.30 -14.06
N VAL A 365 -2.57 10.44 -12.74
CA VAL A 365 -3.84 10.31 -12.02
C VAL A 365 -4.78 11.48 -12.31
N TYR A 366 -4.22 12.68 -12.40
CA TYR A 366 -4.97 13.89 -12.73
C TYR A 366 -5.64 13.80 -14.11
N VAL A 367 -4.87 13.43 -15.13
CA VAL A 367 -5.40 13.25 -16.49
C VAL A 367 -6.38 12.09 -16.55
N TRP A 368 -6.05 10.96 -15.91
CA TRP A 368 -6.95 9.82 -15.80
C TRP A 368 -8.32 10.23 -15.23
N ARG A 369 -8.33 10.99 -14.13
CA ARG A 369 -9.57 11.46 -13.48
C ARG A 369 -10.40 12.33 -14.42
N LEU A 370 -9.76 13.23 -15.16
CA LEU A 370 -10.46 14.09 -16.12
C LEU A 370 -11.08 13.24 -17.25
N PHE A 371 -10.33 12.30 -17.81
CA PHE A 371 -10.80 11.41 -18.88
C PHE A 371 -11.95 10.52 -18.43
N VAL A 372 -11.83 9.85 -17.29
CA VAL A 372 -12.86 8.94 -16.78
C VAL A 372 -14.12 9.68 -16.34
N HIS A 373 -13.97 10.78 -15.59
CA HIS A 373 -15.12 11.51 -15.05
C HIS A 373 -15.91 12.25 -16.15
N TYR A 374 -15.22 12.75 -17.18
CA TYR A 374 -15.83 13.52 -18.26
C TYR A 374 -15.94 12.74 -19.59
N ALA A 375 -15.68 11.43 -19.58
CA ALA A 375 -15.67 10.55 -20.76
C ALA A 375 -16.82 10.80 -21.75
N ASN A 376 -18.06 10.71 -21.27
CA ASN A 376 -19.27 10.85 -22.11
C ASN A 376 -19.49 12.29 -22.63
N ARG A 377 -18.85 13.29 -22.02
CA ARG A 377 -18.93 14.68 -22.46
C ARG A 377 -17.83 15.00 -23.47
N LEU A 378 -16.63 14.44 -23.26
CA LEU A 378 -15.50 14.50 -24.17
C LEU A 378 -15.82 13.79 -25.49
N SER A 379 -16.32 12.54 -25.43
CA SER A 379 -16.66 11.76 -26.63
C SER A 379 -17.74 12.41 -27.51
N ARG A 380 -18.64 13.20 -26.91
CA ARG A 380 -19.73 13.89 -27.62
C ARG A 380 -19.50 15.39 -27.83
N ILE A 381 -18.33 15.90 -27.40
CA ILE A 381 -17.94 17.31 -27.41
C ILE A 381 -19.09 18.25 -27.01
N LYS A 382 -19.65 18.03 -25.81
CA LYS A 382 -20.78 18.87 -25.36
C LYS A 382 -20.30 20.28 -25.00
N ASN A 383 -20.86 21.31 -25.63
CA ASN A 383 -20.59 22.73 -25.32
C ASN A 383 -20.85 23.10 -23.84
N SER A 384 -21.61 22.27 -23.11
CA SER A 384 -21.84 22.43 -21.67
C SER A 384 -20.62 22.08 -20.80
N MET A 385 -19.49 21.64 -21.38
CA MET A 385 -18.26 21.36 -20.63
C MET A 385 -17.69 22.59 -19.92
N PHE A 386 -17.81 23.79 -20.49
CA PHE A 386 -17.27 25.02 -19.89
C PHE A 386 -18.37 25.99 -19.44
N ASN A 387 -19.51 26.02 -20.14
CA ASN A 387 -20.57 27.01 -19.92
C ASN A 387 -21.87 26.40 -19.36
N GLY A 388 -21.82 25.17 -18.83
CA GLY A 388 -22.97 24.44 -18.29
C GLY A 388 -23.18 24.61 -16.77
N LYS A 389 -24.25 24.02 -16.24
CA LYS A 389 -24.53 24.01 -14.78
C LYS A 389 -23.42 23.35 -13.95
N ASN A 390 -22.70 22.38 -14.53
CA ASN A 390 -21.60 21.65 -13.91
C ASN A 390 -20.42 21.65 -14.89
N PRO A 391 -19.58 22.71 -14.92
CA PRO A 391 -18.41 22.76 -15.80
C PRO A 391 -17.38 21.68 -15.44
N VAL A 392 -16.41 21.46 -16.33
CA VAL A 392 -15.23 20.62 -16.05
C VAL A 392 -14.42 21.30 -14.95
N ASP A 393 -14.11 20.54 -13.91
CA ASP A 393 -13.29 20.98 -12.80
C ASP A 393 -11.83 20.58 -13.07
N PHE A 394 -10.99 21.54 -13.42
CA PHE A 394 -9.55 21.32 -13.66
C PHE A 394 -8.70 21.46 -12.40
N SER A 395 -9.30 21.74 -11.23
CA SER A 395 -8.52 21.85 -10.00
C SER A 395 -7.93 20.49 -9.58
N TRP A 396 -6.90 20.55 -8.74
CA TRP A 396 -6.29 19.37 -8.13
C TRP A 396 -7.10 18.84 -6.94
N THR A 397 -8.00 19.65 -6.39
CA THR A 397 -8.80 19.32 -5.20
C THR A 397 -9.53 17.96 -5.32
N PRO A 398 -10.17 17.58 -6.45
CA PRO A 398 -10.80 16.28 -6.59
C PRO A 398 -9.82 15.10 -6.50
N VAL A 399 -8.59 15.26 -6.97
CA VAL A 399 -7.54 14.23 -6.88
C VAL A 399 -7.16 13.97 -5.42
N PHE A 400 -7.13 15.03 -4.60
CA PHE A 400 -6.76 14.98 -3.18
C PHE A 400 -7.97 15.00 -2.21
N SER A 401 -9.19 14.88 -2.72
CA SER A 401 -10.40 15.04 -1.91
C SER A 401 -10.69 13.83 -1.02
N ASP A 402 -11.19 14.09 0.19
CA ASP A 402 -11.70 13.05 1.12
C ASP A 402 -13.07 12.51 0.67
N LYS A 403 -13.81 13.32 -0.08
CA LYS A 403 -15.17 12.98 -0.53
C LYS A 403 -15.07 12.28 -1.87
N GLN A 404 -15.18 10.97 -1.85
CA GLN A 404 -15.17 10.17 -3.06
C GLN A 404 -16.58 9.62 -3.34
N SER A 405 -16.84 9.39 -4.63
CA SER A 405 -18.10 8.94 -5.24
C SER A 405 -18.78 7.77 -4.52
N GLU A 406 -20.11 7.70 -4.68
CA GLU A 406 -20.94 6.57 -4.26
C GLU A 406 -20.27 5.23 -4.57
N ILE A 407 -20.31 4.33 -3.59
CA ILE A 407 -19.85 2.94 -3.73
C ILE A 407 -20.74 2.29 -4.78
N LEU A 408 -20.21 2.19 -6.00
CA LEU A 408 -20.93 1.63 -7.13
C LEU A 408 -21.06 0.12 -6.90
N SER A 409 -22.27 -0.41 -6.99
CA SER A 409 -22.51 -1.85 -6.83
C SER A 409 -21.67 -2.66 -7.84
N GLU A 410 -21.07 -3.78 -7.40
CA GLU A 410 -20.42 -4.79 -8.26
C GLU A 410 -21.29 -5.20 -9.46
N GLU A 411 -22.62 -5.09 -9.33
CA GLU A 411 -23.58 -5.42 -10.38
C GLU A 411 -23.62 -4.41 -11.56
N ASN A 412 -23.02 -3.21 -11.46
CA ASN A 412 -23.30 -2.09 -12.39
C ASN A 412 -22.14 -1.67 -13.31
N ARG A 413 -20.92 -2.22 -13.17
CA ARG A 413 -19.92 -2.18 -14.25
C ARG A 413 -19.31 -3.56 -14.40
N SER A 414 -19.38 -4.08 -15.63
CA SER A 414 -18.78 -5.35 -16.01
C SER A 414 -17.26 -5.23 -16.01
N GLN A 415 -16.54 -6.22 -15.44
CA GLN A 415 -15.08 -6.31 -15.29
C GLN A 415 -14.24 -5.70 -16.43
N TRP A 416 -14.71 -5.77 -17.67
CA TRP A 416 -14.02 -5.19 -18.83
C TRP A 416 -13.99 -3.65 -18.83
N GLN A 417 -15.02 -2.95 -18.36
CA GLN A 417 -15.03 -1.48 -18.25
C GLN A 417 -13.98 -0.97 -17.25
N TYR A 418 -13.72 -1.78 -16.23
CA TYR A 418 -12.70 -1.53 -15.24
C TYR A 418 -11.30 -1.85 -15.75
N GLY A 419 -11.14 -2.98 -16.47
CA GLY A 419 -9.94 -3.30 -17.21
C GLY A 419 -9.48 -2.14 -18.10
N ALA A 420 -10.39 -1.60 -18.91
CA ALA A 420 -10.10 -0.41 -19.74
C ALA A 420 -9.62 0.80 -18.92
N SER A 421 -10.18 1.02 -17.72
CA SER A 421 -9.75 2.10 -16.83
C SER A 421 -8.35 1.89 -16.25
N CYS A 422 -7.96 0.65 -15.97
CA CYS A 422 -6.62 0.30 -15.52
C CYS A 422 -5.60 0.44 -16.66
N ASP A 423 -5.96 -0.04 -17.85
CA ASP A 423 -5.12 0.07 -19.05
C ASP A 423 -4.82 1.54 -19.36
N LEU A 424 -5.84 2.41 -19.29
CA LEU A 424 -5.65 3.86 -19.42
C LEU A 424 -4.65 4.42 -18.40
N PHE A 425 -4.78 4.03 -17.13
CA PHE A 425 -3.87 4.49 -16.08
C PHE A 425 -2.43 4.03 -16.34
N GLY A 426 -2.23 2.76 -16.70
CA GLY A 426 -0.92 2.23 -17.09
C GLY A 426 -0.30 2.97 -18.27
N ASN A 427 -1.07 3.20 -19.33
CA ASN A 427 -0.62 3.94 -20.51
C ASN A 427 -0.27 5.40 -20.19
N LEU A 428 -1.00 6.03 -19.26
CA LEU A 428 -0.69 7.39 -18.80
C LEU A 428 0.61 7.45 -17.98
N ILE A 429 0.92 6.43 -17.18
CA ILE A 429 2.24 6.32 -16.52
C ILE A 429 3.34 6.30 -17.59
N GLU A 430 3.23 5.39 -18.57
CA GLU A 430 4.23 5.25 -19.64
C GLU A 430 4.40 6.54 -20.45
N PHE A 431 3.29 7.21 -20.78
CA PHE A 431 3.29 8.49 -21.47
C PHE A 431 4.08 9.55 -20.69
N PHE A 432 3.76 9.76 -19.40
CA PHE A 432 4.41 10.81 -18.61
C PHE A 432 5.83 10.46 -18.17
N GLU A 433 6.24 9.19 -18.19
CA GLU A 433 7.65 8.80 -17.99
C GLU A 433 8.54 9.19 -19.17
N GLN A 434 7.98 9.24 -20.38
CA GLN A 434 8.69 9.64 -21.58
C GLN A 434 8.76 11.16 -21.75
N GLU A 435 7.95 11.90 -20.98
CA GLU A 435 7.90 13.36 -21.01
C GLU A 435 9.03 13.99 -20.16
N GLU A 436 9.59 15.10 -20.67
CA GLU A 436 10.54 15.91 -19.92
C GLU A 436 9.80 16.75 -18.87
N LEU A 437 9.50 16.14 -17.73
CA LEU A 437 8.93 16.81 -16.57
C LEU A 437 10.04 17.34 -15.63
N PRO A 438 9.83 18.51 -14.99
CA PRO A 438 10.69 19.05 -13.93
C PRO A 438 10.97 18.07 -12.77
N TYR A 439 10.00 17.20 -12.47
CA TYR A 439 10.09 16.19 -11.42
C TYR A 439 9.64 14.84 -11.97
N PRO A 440 10.30 13.73 -11.58
CA PRO A 440 9.90 12.40 -12.00
C PRO A 440 8.51 12.04 -11.45
N ILE A 441 7.79 11.18 -12.17
CA ILE A 441 6.52 10.64 -11.71
C ILE A 441 6.72 9.85 -10.42
N ASP A 442 5.93 10.19 -9.41
CA ASP A 442 5.85 9.43 -8.17
C ASP A 442 4.89 8.27 -8.37
N LYS A 443 5.41 7.16 -8.95
CA LYS A 443 4.60 5.98 -9.26
C LYS A 443 3.85 5.43 -8.05
N PRO A 444 4.50 5.23 -6.87
CA PRO A 444 3.77 4.73 -5.72
C PRO A 444 2.61 5.62 -5.28
N MET A 445 2.81 6.95 -5.24
CA MET A 445 1.73 7.86 -4.87
C MET A 445 0.68 7.96 -5.97
N CYS A 446 1.05 7.88 -7.25
CA CYS A 446 0.10 7.80 -8.36
C CYS A 446 -0.79 6.57 -8.24
N GLU A 447 -0.21 5.40 -8.01
CA GLU A 447 -0.96 4.18 -7.77
C GLU A 447 -1.89 4.36 -6.56
N TYR A 448 -1.40 4.88 -5.44
CA TYR A 448 -2.19 5.13 -4.24
C TYR A 448 -3.38 6.10 -4.48
N LEU A 449 -3.16 7.20 -5.20
CA LEU A 449 -4.21 8.17 -5.56
C LEU A 449 -5.22 7.58 -6.55
N PHE A 450 -4.75 6.84 -7.56
CA PHE A 450 -5.61 6.14 -8.50
C PHE A 450 -6.55 5.17 -7.77
N GLN A 451 -6.00 4.36 -6.86
CA GLN A 451 -6.77 3.42 -6.04
C GLN A 451 -7.87 4.12 -5.28
N ARG A 452 -7.51 5.20 -4.57
CA ARG A 452 -8.44 6.05 -3.81
C ARG A 452 -9.58 6.55 -4.68
N LEU A 453 -9.32 6.89 -5.94
CA LEU A 453 -10.35 7.38 -6.87
C LEU A 453 -11.19 6.27 -7.51
N THR A 454 -10.68 5.04 -7.64
CA THR A 454 -11.37 3.89 -8.28
C THR A 454 -12.14 3.00 -7.31
N ARG A 455 -12.61 3.56 -6.19
CA ARG A 455 -13.29 3.01 -4.98
C ARG A 455 -14.31 1.84 -5.09
N THR A 456 -14.51 1.21 -6.26
CA THR A 456 -15.70 0.43 -6.59
C THR A 456 -15.45 -0.99 -7.06
N GLU A 457 -14.20 -1.47 -7.17
CA GLU A 457 -13.94 -2.87 -7.51
C GLU A 457 -12.96 -3.50 -6.51
N LEU A 458 -13.53 -4.29 -5.59
CA LEU A 458 -12.83 -5.03 -4.54
C LEU A 458 -11.88 -6.11 -5.10
N ASP A 459 -11.94 -6.35 -6.41
CA ASP A 459 -11.09 -7.26 -7.18
C ASP A 459 -10.06 -6.50 -8.04
N THR A 460 -9.64 -5.31 -7.64
CA THR A 460 -8.54 -4.64 -8.34
C THR A 460 -7.20 -5.17 -7.85
N TYR A 461 -6.39 -5.73 -8.75
CA TYR A 461 -5.03 -6.21 -8.47
C TYR A 461 -3.95 -5.41 -9.21
N SER A 462 -2.91 -5.01 -8.49
CA SER A 462 -1.66 -4.51 -9.04
C SER A 462 -0.72 -5.67 -9.36
N ASN A 463 -0.21 -5.67 -10.59
CA ASN A 463 0.92 -6.53 -10.99
C ASN A 463 2.27 -5.93 -10.58
N THR A 464 2.26 -4.78 -9.92
CA THR A 464 3.44 -4.09 -9.44
C THR A 464 3.42 -4.08 -7.92
N SER A 465 4.53 -4.45 -7.32
CA SER A 465 4.68 -4.44 -5.88
C SER A 465 4.68 -3.00 -5.40
N VAL A 466 4.37 -2.83 -4.14
CA VAL A 466 4.45 -1.55 -3.45
C VAL A 466 5.85 -0.91 -3.53
N PHE A 467 6.90 -1.66 -3.90
CA PHE A 467 8.25 -1.15 -4.13
C PHE A 467 8.57 -0.87 -5.61
N GLY A 468 7.56 -0.84 -6.49
CA GLY A 468 7.74 -0.61 -7.93
C GLY A 468 8.29 -1.82 -8.70
N ILE A 469 8.39 -2.99 -8.06
CA ILE A 469 8.91 -4.23 -8.68
C ILE A 469 7.74 -5.06 -9.23
N PRO A 470 7.78 -5.59 -10.45
CA PRO A 470 6.75 -6.50 -10.96
C PRO A 470 6.53 -7.72 -10.05
N LEU A 471 5.28 -7.97 -9.69
CA LEU A 471 4.85 -9.11 -8.89
C LEU A 471 4.58 -10.32 -9.78
N ARG A 472 4.96 -11.51 -9.29
CA ARG A 472 4.59 -12.79 -9.92
C ARG A 472 3.09 -13.07 -9.88
N ASN A 473 2.43 -12.60 -8.83
CA ASN A 473 0.99 -12.71 -8.64
C ASN A 473 0.44 -11.30 -8.42
N PRO A 474 -0.61 -10.90 -9.17
CA PRO A 474 -1.32 -9.65 -8.91
C PRO A 474 -1.71 -9.58 -7.43
N LYS A 475 -1.44 -8.46 -6.75
CA LYS A 475 -1.88 -8.21 -5.36
C LYS A 475 -2.97 -7.16 -5.36
N PRO A 476 -4.05 -7.31 -4.59
CA PRO A 476 -5.09 -6.31 -4.60
C PRO A 476 -4.60 -4.99 -4.06
N LEU A 477 -5.22 -3.92 -4.52
CA LEU A 477 -4.75 -2.58 -4.18
C LEU A 477 -5.33 -2.09 -2.85
N TYR A 478 -6.50 -2.56 -2.43
CA TYR A 478 -7.11 -2.30 -1.13
C TYR A 478 -6.75 -3.37 -0.10
N ARG A 479 -5.47 -3.46 0.28
CA ARG A 479 -4.95 -4.62 1.02
C ARG A 479 -5.57 -4.77 2.41
N GLY A 480 -5.75 -3.68 3.16
CA GLY A 480 -6.46 -3.70 4.44
C GLY A 480 -7.90 -4.24 4.35
N PHE A 481 -8.59 -3.99 3.24
CA PHE A 481 -9.97 -4.44 3.03
C PHE A 481 -10.06 -5.83 2.41
N GLU A 482 -9.19 -6.18 1.46
CA GLU A 482 -9.10 -7.55 0.92
C GLU A 482 -8.79 -8.55 2.03
N LEU A 483 -8.00 -8.14 3.01
CA LEU A 483 -7.73 -8.91 4.22
C LEU A 483 -9.01 -9.20 5.03
N VAL A 484 -9.89 -8.22 5.21
CA VAL A 484 -11.21 -8.39 5.88
C VAL A 484 -12.17 -9.18 5.01
N ARG A 485 -12.23 -8.87 3.71
CA ARG A 485 -13.10 -9.51 2.72
C ARG A 485 -12.72 -10.97 2.50
N ASN A 486 -11.43 -11.29 2.38
CA ASN A 486 -10.95 -12.66 2.23
C ASN A 486 -11.19 -13.43 3.51
N ALA A 487 -10.90 -12.86 4.68
CA ALA A 487 -11.23 -13.51 5.93
C ALA A 487 -12.75 -13.78 6.03
N LEU A 488 -13.59 -12.83 5.62
CA LEU A 488 -15.06 -12.96 5.53
C LEU A 488 -15.56 -13.94 4.47
N SER A 489 -14.88 -14.10 3.33
CA SER A 489 -15.27 -15.08 2.32
C SER A 489 -14.91 -16.50 2.75
N HIS A 490 -13.74 -16.69 3.38
CA HIS A 490 -13.34 -17.97 3.97
C HIS A 490 -14.16 -18.30 5.24
N THR A 491 -14.70 -17.27 5.91
CA THR A 491 -15.60 -17.42 7.07
C THR A 491 -16.86 -18.22 6.72
N ALA A 492 -17.46 -17.90 5.58
CA ALA A 492 -18.70 -18.54 5.14
C ALA A 492 -18.47 -20.02 4.79
N ASP A 493 -17.27 -20.40 4.33
CA ASP A 493 -16.91 -21.76 3.93
C ASP A 493 -16.69 -22.73 5.11
N ASP A 494 -16.38 -22.22 6.31
CA ASP A 494 -16.20 -23.04 7.51
C ASP A 494 -17.44 -23.02 8.41
N LEU A 495 -18.05 -21.85 8.66
CA LEU A 495 -19.14 -21.68 9.64
C LEU A 495 -20.47 -22.32 9.24
N TRP A 496 -20.69 -22.60 7.95
CA TRP A 496 -21.93 -23.24 7.52
C TRP A 496 -22.07 -24.67 8.07
N MET A 497 -20.95 -25.32 8.41
CA MET A 497 -20.95 -26.65 9.02
C MET A 497 -21.50 -26.64 10.45
N ASP A 498 -21.37 -25.50 11.14
CA ASP A 498 -21.87 -25.23 12.50
C ASP A 498 -23.32 -24.74 12.50
N MET A 499 -24.09 -25.01 11.44
CA MET A 499 -25.54 -24.78 11.44
C MET A 499 -26.15 -25.40 12.70
N PRO A 500 -26.97 -24.67 13.49
CA PRO A 500 -27.68 -25.25 14.61
C PRO A 500 -28.58 -26.41 14.13
N ARG A 501 -28.38 -27.63 14.65
CA ARG A 501 -29.09 -28.84 14.20
C ARG A 501 -29.93 -29.41 15.33
N SER A 502 -31.20 -29.65 15.05
CA SER A 502 -31.96 -30.58 15.86
C SER A 502 -31.32 -31.98 15.78
N ALA A 503 -31.51 -32.80 16.82
CA ALA A 503 -31.01 -34.17 16.90
C ALA A 503 -31.47 -35.08 15.73
N ASP A 504 -32.45 -34.66 14.94
CA ASP A 504 -33.09 -35.40 13.84
C ASP A 504 -32.77 -34.83 12.45
N PHE A 505 -31.57 -34.27 12.23
CA PHE A 505 -31.21 -33.72 10.91
C PHE A 505 -30.86 -34.86 9.91
N PRO A 506 -31.55 -34.97 8.75
CA PRO A 506 -31.48 -36.17 7.90
C PRO A 506 -30.25 -36.23 6.98
N VAL A 507 -29.42 -35.19 6.92
CA VAL A 507 -28.29 -35.09 5.99
C VAL A 507 -26.97 -34.77 6.72
N PRO A 508 -25.90 -35.56 6.53
CA PRO A 508 -24.56 -35.22 6.99
C PRO A 508 -23.99 -33.98 6.29
N ALA A 509 -23.12 -33.22 6.98
CA ALA A 509 -22.55 -31.98 6.44
C ALA A 509 -21.83 -32.20 5.11
N GLU A 510 -21.02 -33.26 5.00
CA GLU A 510 -20.25 -33.58 3.79
C GLU A 510 -21.14 -33.84 2.57
N GLU A 511 -22.29 -34.49 2.77
CA GLU A 511 -23.26 -34.76 1.69
C GLU A 511 -23.93 -33.46 1.21
N ALA A 512 -24.30 -32.59 2.15
CA ALA A 512 -24.84 -31.26 1.82
C ALA A 512 -23.80 -30.37 1.12
N ALA A 513 -22.52 -30.47 1.47
CA ALA A 513 -21.43 -29.74 0.82
C ALA A 513 -21.30 -30.12 -0.65
N ASN A 514 -21.25 -31.44 -0.93
CA ASN A 514 -21.15 -31.97 -2.29
C ASN A 514 -22.38 -31.57 -3.10
N PHE A 515 -23.57 -31.69 -2.51
CA PHE A 515 -24.82 -31.28 -3.15
C PHE A 515 -24.80 -29.80 -3.57
N TYR A 516 -24.36 -28.90 -2.69
CA TYR A 516 -24.27 -27.47 -2.99
C TYR A 516 -23.29 -27.18 -4.14
N GLN A 517 -22.11 -27.81 -4.13
CA GLN A 517 -21.07 -27.63 -5.14
C GLN A 517 -21.46 -28.21 -6.51
N ASP A 518 -21.96 -29.44 -6.54
CA ASP A 518 -22.33 -30.14 -7.78
C ASP A 518 -23.49 -29.45 -8.51
N ASN A 519 -24.33 -28.73 -7.76
CA ASN A 519 -25.49 -28.01 -8.29
C ASN A 519 -25.25 -26.51 -8.45
N TYR A 520 -24.02 -26.03 -8.24
CA TYR A 520 -23.66 -24.63 -8.38
C TYR A 520 -23.80 -24.20 -9.86
N ARG A 521 -24.77 -23.30 -10.14
CA ARG A 521 -25.08 -22.69 -11.46
C ARG A 521 -25.69 -23.58 -12.55
N HIS A 522 -25.46 -24.89 -12.54
CA HIS A 522 -25.94 -25.82 -13.60
C HIS A 522 -26.68 -27.06 -13.08
N GLY A 523 -27.09 -27.06 -11.81
CA GLY A 523 -27.80 -28.17 -11.18
C GLY A 523 -29.33 -28.16 -11.36
N ILE A 524 -30.01 -28.72 -10.37
CA ILE A 524 -31.48 -28.83 -10.28
C ILE A 524 -32.22 -27.46 -10.25
N GLU A 525 -33.50 -27.45 -10.65
CA GLU A 525 -34.33 -26.24 -10.78
C GLU A 525 -34.41 -25.41 -9.48
N ALA A 526 -34.49 -26.08 -8.32
CA ALA A 526 -34.54 -25.42 -7.02
C ALA A 526 -33.24 -24.64 -6.71
N MET A 527 -32.07 -25.22 -7.01
CA MET A 527 -30.78 -24.55 -6.83
C MET A 527 -30.58 -23.42 -7.84
N GLN A 528 -31.00 -23.61 -9.10
CA GLN A 528 -30.99 -22.54 -10.11
C GLN A 528 -31.82 -21.34 -9.67
N HIS A 529 -32.97 -21.59 -9.02
CA HIS A 529 -33.81 -20.54 -8.45
C HIS A 529 -33.10 -19.80 -7.30
N LEU A 530 -32.46 -20.52 -6.36
CA LEU A 530 -31.71 -19.89 -5.26
C LEU A 530 -30.54 -19.00 -5.76
N PHE A 531 -29.87 -19.41 -6.84
CA PHE A 531 -28.67 -18.75 -7.38
C PHE A 531 -28.91 -17.71 -8.49
N GLU A 532 -30.15 -17.51 -8.97
CA GLU A 532 -30.50 -16.86 -10.26
C GLU A 532 -29.49 -15.82 -10.82
N HIS A 533 -28.77 -16.24 -11.87
CA HIS A 533 -28.25 -15.38 -12.94
C HIS A 533 -28.88 -15.84 -14.26
N LYS A 534 -29.85 -15.10 -14.80
CA LYS A 534 -30.15 -15.23 -16.24
C LYS A 534 -29.00 -14.60 -17.03
N LYS A 535 -28.49 -15.33 -18.03
CA LYS A 535 -27.62 -14.76 -19.06
C LYS A 535 -28.33 -13.54 -19.68
N GLY A 536 -27.79 -12.35 -19.43
CA GLY A 536 -28.30 -11.08 -19.97
C GLY A 536 -29.07 -10.24 -18.94
N ARG A 537 -28.47 -9.10 -18.57
CA ARG A 537 -28.97 -8.01 -17.69
C ARG A 537 -29.65 -8.48 -16.40
N ALA A 538 -28.98 -8.24 -15.27
CA ALA A 538 -29.56 -8.36 -13.93
C ALA A 538 -30.96 -7.73 -13.89
N GLN A 539 -31.99 -8.54 -13.65
CA GLN A 539 -33.33 -8.02 -13.35
C GLN A 539 -33.23 -7.34 -11.99
N LYS A 540 -33.26 -5.99 -12.01
CA LYS A 540 -33.07 -5.08 -10.86
C LYS A 540 -34.05 -5.27 -9.68
N SER A 541 -34.90 -6.30 -9.63
CA SER A 541 -36.04 -6.30 -8.71
C SER A 541 -36.36 -7.59 -7.93
N ARG A 542 -35.62 -8.69 -8.06
CA ARG A 542 -35.86 -9.88 -7.20
C ARG A 542 -34.56 -10.64 -6.87
N LYS A 543 -33.87 -10.25 -5.80
CA LYS A 543 -32.98 -11.19 -5.11
C LYS A 543 -33.88 -12.21 -4.41
N VAL A 544 -33.68 -13.51 -4.68
CA VAL A 544 -34.54 -14.59 -4.14
C VAL A 544 -34.46 -14.68 -2.61
N LEU A 545 -33.25 -14.59 -2.04
CA LEU A 545 -33.04 -14.20 -0.64
C LEU A 545 -32.78 -12.69 -0.53
N SER A 546 -33.65 -11.96 0.17
CA SER A 546 -33.50 -10.52 0.42
C SER A 546 -32.46 -10.22 1.52
N VAL A 547 -32.10 -8.94 1.69
CA VAL A 547 -31.22 -8.48 2.77
C VAL A 547 -31.79 -8.80 4.15
N GLU A 548 -33.10 -8.65 4.29
CA GLU A 548 -33.83 -8.94 5.52
C GLU A 548 -33.76 -10.43 5.85
N ASP A 549 -33.92 -11.30 4.85
CA ASP A 549 -33.93 -12.75 5.02
C ASP A 549 -32.59 -13.29 5.54
N TYR A 550 -31.49 -12.98 4.84
CA TYR A 550 -30.18 -13.51 5.26
C TYR A 550 -29.69 -12.87 6.57
N THR A 551 -30.07 -11.62 6.86
CA THR A 551 -29.74 -10.96 8.14
C THR A 551 -30.47 -11.64 9.30
N GLU A 552 -31.74 -12.02 9.11
CA GLU A 552 -32.52 -12.71 10.13
C GLU A 552 -31.98 -14.11 10.42
N ILE A 553 -31.63 -14.88 9.38
CA ILE A 553 -31.02 -16.21 9.54
C ILE A 553 -29.73 -16.13 10.36
N VAL A 554 -28.83 -15.21 10.02
CA VAL A 554 -27.56 -15.03 10.73
C VAL A 554 -27.78 -14.52 12.16
N ARG A 555 -28.77 -13.63 12.36
CA ARG A 555 -29.12 -13.14 13.69
C ARG A 555 -29.58 -14.27 14.62
N ILE A 556 -30.40 -15.18 14.13
CA ILE A 556 -30.88 -16.33 14.92
C ILE A 556 -29.72 -17.30 15.20
N ALA A 557 -28.89 -17.59 14.20
CA ALA A 557 -27.90 -18.66 14.28
C ALA A 557 -26.58 -18.26 14.98
N LEU A 558 -26.05 -17.07 14.70
CA LEU A 558 -24.64 -16.75 15.00
C LEU A 558 -24.43 -15.51 15.87
N LEU A 559 -25.39 -14.58 15.92
CA LEU A 559 -25.24 -13.37 16.74
C LEU A 559 -25.54 -13.64 18.22
N PRO A 560 -24.90 -12.91 19.15
CA PRO A 560 -25.15 -13.07 20.59
C PRO A 560 -26.62 -12.85 20.94
N SER A 561 -27.21 -13.74 21.74
CA SER A 561 -28.58 -13.64 22.21
C SER A 561 -28.71 -14.20 23.62
N GLU A 562 -29.62 -13.62 24.41
CA GLU A 562 -30.03 -14.18 25.71
C GLU A 562 -30.93 -15.42 25.56
N THR A 563 -31.41 -15.69 24.34
CA THR A 563 -32.26 -16.83 24.02
C THR A 563 -31.47 -18.15 24.08
N PRO A 564 -31.98 -19.18 24.80
CA PRO A 564 -31.36 -20.52 24.83
C PRO A 564 -31.15 -21.12 23.44
N GLU A 565 -30.12 -21.95 23.28
CA GLU A 565 -29.75 -22.58 22.01
C GLU A 565 -30.88 -23.41 21.38
N GLU A 566 -31.56 -24.24 22.17
CA GLU A 566 -32.71 -25.05 21.72
C GLU A 566 -33.85 -24.20 21.13
N GLU A 567 -34.12 -23.04 21.72
CA GLU A 567 -35.17 -22.13 21.23
C GLU A 567 -34.74 -21.43 19.93
N ARG A 568 -33.44 -21.12 19.78
CA ARG A 568 -32.88 -20.57 18.53
C ARG A 568 -32.95 -21.60 17.39
N GLU A 569 -32.62 -22.85 17.65
CA GLU A 569 -32.76 -23.96 16.70
C GLU A 569 -34.18 -24.13 16.21
N GLN A 570 -35.16 -24.08 17.12
CA GLN A 570 -36.57 -24.15 16.77
C GLN A 570 -37.00 -22.96 15.91
N ARG A 571 -36.60 -21.74 16.27
CA ARG A 571 -36.91 -20.53 15.48
C ARG A 571 -36.34 -20.60 14.07
N LEU A 572 -35.08 -21.01 13.92
CA LEU A 572 -34.43 -21.15 12.61
C LEU A 572 -35.14 -22.21 11.76
N SER A 573 -35.50 -23.34 12.37
CA SER A 573 -36.21 -24.44 11.71
C SER A 573 -37.59 -24.02 11.20
N VAL A 574 -38.35 -23.24 12.00
CA VAL A 574 -39.65 -22.68 11.58
C VAL A 574 -39.47 -21.70 10.44
N TRP A 575 -38.50 -20.79 10.54
CA TRP A 575 -38.21 -19.80 9.50
C TRP A 575 -37.90 -20.47 8.14
N MET A 576 -36.99 -21.46 8.15
CA MET A 576 -36.59 -22.18 6.93
C MET A 576 -37.77 -22.92 6.30
N ARG A 577 -38.63 -23.54 7.13
CA ARG A 577 -39.84 -24.23 6.67
C ARG A 577 -40.80 -23.26 5.98
N ASP A 578 -41.06 -22.10 6.58
CA ASP A 578 -41.98 -21.11 6.03
C ASP A 578 -41.45 -20.54 4.72
N TYR A 579 -40.15 -20.24 4.64
CA TYR A 579 -39.50 -19.77 3.42
C TYR A 579 -39.58 -20.80 2.27
N ILE A 580 -39.23 -22.07 2.53
CA ILE A 580 -39.29 -23.16 1.54
C ILE A 580 -40.73 -23.37 1.06
N ASN A 581 -41.71 -23.34 1.97
CA ASN A 581 -43.12 -23.55 1.63
C ASN A 581 -43.76 -22.41 0.84
N HIS A 582 -43.19 -21.20 0.94
CA HIS A 582 -43.67 -20.03 0.21
C HIS A 582 -43.34 -20.08 -1.28
N ASP A 583 -42.20 -20.69 -1.66
CA ASP A 583 -41.80 -20.81 -3.07
C ASP A 583 -42.19 -22.17 -3.68
N PRO A 584 -42.99 -22.20 -4.77
CA PRO A 584 -43.44 -23.44 -5.39
C PRO A 584 -42.31 -24.36 -5.91
N LYS A 585 -41.17 -23.79 -6.34
CA LYS A 585 -40.03 -24.57 -6.86
C LYS A 585 -39.24 -25.20 -5.74
N LEU A 586 -39.01 -24.46 -4.64
CA LEU A 586 -38.34 -25.00 -3.46
C LEU A 586 -39.20 -26.06 -2.79
N ARG A 587 -40.49 -25.78 -2.58
CA ARG A 587 -41.44 -26.74 -2.00
C ARG A 587 -41.52 -28.05 -2.78
N LYS A 588 -41.60 -27.97 -4.11
CA LYS A 588 -41.67 -29.16 -4.97
C LYS A 588 -40.48 -30.10 -4.75
N TYR A 589 -39.27 -29.55 -4.62
CA TYR A 589 -38.07 -30.35 -4.38
C TYR A 589 -37.98 -30.85 -2.93
N ALA A 590 -38.35 -30.01 -1.96
CA ALA A 590 -38.43 -30.38 -0.55
C ALA A 590 -39.37 -31.57 -0.29
N ASP A 591 -40.50 -31.63 -0.99
CA ASP A 591 -41.50 -32.70 -0.85
C ASP A 591 -41.04 -34.05 -1.44
N GLU A 592 -39.90 -34.11 -2.15
CA GLU A 592 -39.37 -35.36 -2.75
C GLU A 592 -38.82 -36.34 -1.71
N SER A 593 -38.18 -35.84 -0.65
CA SER A 593 -37.65 -36.64 0.46
C SER A 593 -37.18 -35.76 1.63
N GLU A 594 -37.04 -36.35 2.83
CA GLU A 594 -36.42 -35.67 3.97
C GLU A 594 -34.97 -35.24 3.68
N THR A 595 -34.23 -36.01 2.88
CA THR A 595 -32.87 -35.67 2.41
C THR A 595 -32.89 -34.43 1.51
N ALA A 596 -33.84 -34.33 0.58
CA ALA A 596 -33.99 -33.15 -0.29
C ALA A 596 -34.33 -31.89 0.50
N TYR A 597 -35.21 -32.01 1.50
CA TYR A 597 -35.50 -30.93 2.45
C TYR A 597 -34.27 -30.51 3.25
N GLY A 598 -33.51 -31.46 3.81
CA GLY A 598 -32.28 -31.17 4.55
C GLY A 598 -31.19 -30.50 3.68
N ASN A 599 -31.02 -30.95 2.43
CA ASN A 599 -30.11 -30.33 1.46
C ASN A 599 -30.51 -28.88 1.13
N LEU A 600 -31.80 -28.58 1.00
CA LEU A 600 -32.29 -27.21 0.82
C LEU A 600 -32.02 -26.33 2.03
N GLN A 601 -32.30 -26.82 3.24
CA GLN A 601 -32.04 -26.06 4.47
C GLN A 601 -30.56 -25.68 4.59
N PHE A 602 -29.66 -26.62 4.33
CA PHE A 602 -28.21 -26.35 4.28
C PHE A 602 -27.84 -25.35 3.20
N SER A 603 -28.38 -25.52 1.99
CA SER A 603 -28.07 -24.64 0.87
C SER A 603 -28.53 -23.20 1.12
N ILE A 604 -29.72 -23.02 1.71
CA ILE A 604 -30.25 -21.71 2.08
C ILE A 604 -29.39 -21.10 3.20
N TYR A 605 -29.03 -21.87 4.22
CA TYR A 605 -28.18 -21.39 5.32
C TYR A 605 -26.80 -20.95 4.81
N ARG A 606 -26.13 -21.80 4.01
CA ARG A 606 -24.84 -21.48 3.40
C ARG A 606 -24.93 -20.23 2.51
N LEU A 607 -25.94 -20.16 1.64
CA LEU A 607 -26.16 -19.00 0.77
C LEU A 607 -26.43 -17.72 1.58
N ALA A 608 -27.14 -17.82 2.70
CA ALA A 608 -27.37 -16.70 3.60
C ALA A 608 -26.07 -16.23 4.26
N LEU A 609 -25.20 -17.14 4.70
CA LEU A 609 -23.88 -16.81 5.23
C LEU A 609 -22.98 -16.14 4.19
N GLU A 610 -22.91 -16.69 2.98
CA GLU A 610 -22.16 -16.09 1.86
C GLU A 610 -22.67 -14.66 1.58
N ARG A 611 -24.00 -14.48 1.44
CA ARG A 611 -24.58 -13.14 1.20
C ARG A 611 -24.40 -12.18 2.37
N PHE A 612 -24.53 -12.66 3.60
CA PHE A 612 -24.37 -11.83 4.79
C PHE A 612 -22.93 -11.40 5.00
N THR A 613 -21.95 -12.30 4.81
CA THR A 613 -20.51 -11.96 4.90
C THR A 613 -20.12 -10.94 3.84
N HIS A 614 -20.64 -11.06 2.61
CA HIS A 614 -20.48 -10.02 1.58
C HIS A 614 -21.12 -8.69 1.98
N TYR A 615 -22.35 -8.72 2.49
CA TYR A 615 -23.04 -7.53 2.99
C TYR A 615 -22.27 -6.86 4.14
N LEU A 616 -21.81 -7.66 5.11
CA LEU A 616 -21.07 -7.21 6.29
C LEU A 616 -19.72 -6.61 5.90
N ALA A 617 -18.99 -7.25 4.99
CA ALA A 617 -17.74 -6.72 4.44
C ALA A 617 -17.97 -5.33 3.85
N ARG A 618 -19.00 -5.20 3.00
CA ARG A 618 -19.33 -3.92 2.36
C ARG A 618 -19.72 -2.87 3.38
N ASP A 619 -20.62 -3.19 4.31
CA ASP A 619 -21.08 -2.20 5.29
C ASP A 619 -19.95 -1.76 6.24
N ILE A 620 -19.05 -2.66 6.63
CA ILE A 620 -17.83 -2.29 7.38
C ILE A 620 -16.97 -1.34 6.54
N PHE A 621 -16.72 -1.64 5.27
CA PHE A 621 -15.97 -0.76 4.36
C PHE A 621 -16.61 0.61 4.23
N ASP A 622 -17.90 0.65 3.86
CA ASP A 622 -18.67 1.87 3.68
C ASP A 622 -18.57 2.78 4.94
N GLN A 623 -18.48 2.20 6.13
CA GLN A 623 -18.43 2.93 7.40
C GLN A 623 -17.01 3.27 7.89
N CYS A 624 -16.01 2.43 7.65
CA CYS A 624 -14.67 2.59 8.23
C CYS A 624 -13.56 2.80 7.20
N GLU A 625 -13.85 2.93 5.91
CA GLU A 625 -12.82 3.15 4.88
C GLU A 625 -11.95 4.38 5.15
N GLU A 626 -12.55 5.49 5.59
CA GLU A 626 -11.79 6.73 5.91
C GLU A 626 -10.73 6.49 7.01
N MET A 627 -10.93 5.49 7.87
CA MET A 627 -9.96 5.08 8.90
C MET A 627 -8.68 4.51 8.29
N PHE A 628 -8.78 3.74 7.19
CA PHE A 628 -7.61 3.15 6.50
C PHE A 628 -6.74 4.20 5.78
N TYR A 629 -7.28 5.41 5.62
CA TYR A 629 -6.62 6.55 5.00
C TYR A 629 -6.21 7.62 6.01
N TYR A 630 -6.48 7.39 7.29
CA TYR A 630 -6.04 8.27 8.37
C TYR A 630 -4.64 7.84 8.81
N PRO A 631 -3.61 8.70 8.67
CA PRO A 631 -2.27 8.35 9.08
C PRO A 631 -2.24 8.10 10.59
N LEU A 632 -1.83 6.90 10.99
CA LEU A 632 -1.67 6.54 12.39
C LEU A 632 -0.43 7.24 12.97
N PRO A 633 -0.46 7.62 14.26
CA PRO A 633 0.73 8.10 14.93
C PRO A 633 1.87 7.09 14.83
N GLN A 634 3.09 7.54 14.57
CA GLN A 634 4.26 6.65 14.43
C GLN A 634 4.46 5.76 15.66
N ARG A 635 4.13 6.25 16.86
CA ARG A 635 4.09 5.45 18.08
C ARG A 635 3.13 4.27 17.96
N VAL A 636 1.89 4.49 17.51
CA VAL A 636 0.89 3.42 17.36
C VAL A 636 1.36 2.41 16.32
N VAL A 637 1.93 2.88 15.20
CA VAL A 637 2.50 2.00 14.16
C VAL A 637 3.66 1.16 14.73
N SER A 638 4.53 1.76 15.55
CA SER A 638 5.62 1.07 16.25
C SER A 638 5.12 0.13 17.35
N ASP A 639 4.06 0.49 18.07
CA ASP A 639 3.40 -0.35 19.07
C ASP A 639 2.74 -1.56 18.38
N ILE A 640 2.12 -1.36 17.22
CA ILE A 640 1.59 -2.44 16.38
C ILE A 640 2.74 -3.35 15.93
N TRP A 641 3.83 -2.80 15.43
CA TRP A 641 4.97 -3.60 15.02
C TRP A 641 5.57 -4.37 16.17
N SER A 642 5.87 -3.70 17.27
CA SER A 642 6.50 -4.31 18.43
C SER A 642 5.63 -5.37 19.11
N ALA A 643 4.32 -5.14 19.20
CA ALA A 643 3.39 -6.09 19.79
C ALA A 643 3.06 -7.27 18.86
N TYR A 644 2.83 -7.01 17.57
CA TYR A 644 2.28 -8.02 16.65
C TYR A 644 3.34 -8.67 15.75
N PHE A 645 4.42 -7.96 15.40
CA PHE A 645 5.36 -8.40 14.35
C PHE A 645 6.83 -8.42 14.76
N ILE A 646 7.24 -7.76 15.84
CA ILE A 646 8.59 -7.94 16.38
C ILE A 646 8.59 -9.29 17.11
N ALA A 647 8.90 -10.29 16.30
CA ALA A 647 9.93 -11.28 16.57
C ALA A 647 10.61 -11.12 17.94
N SER A 648 10.32 -12.05 18.86
CA SER A 648 11.35 -12.47 19.81
C SER A 648 12.68 -12.72 19.08
N PRO A 649 13.85 -12.72 19.75
CA PRO A 649 15.20 -12.98 19.20
C PRO A 649 15.33 -14.22 18.28
N GLU A 650 14.27 -15.00 18.18
CA GLU A 650 14.18 -16.32 17.64
C GLU A 650 13.57 -16.35 16.22
N CYS A 651 12.78 -15.32 15.80
CA CYS A 651 12.37 -15.19 14.39
C CYS A 651 13.50 -14.69 13.49
N TRP A 652 14.61 -14.24 14.07
CA TRP A 652 15.82 -13.89 13.34
C TRP A 652 16.37 -15.12 12.60
N LYS A 653 16.18 -16.33 13.13
CA LYS A 653 16.55 -17.61 12.49
C LYS A 653 15.87 -17.85 11.12
N LEU A 654 14.77 -17.14 10.84
CA LEU A 654 13.94 -17.33 9.64
C LEU A 654 14.23 -16.33 8.51
N LYS A 655 15.00 -15.28 8.81
CA LYS A 655 15.35 -14.24 7.84
C LYS A 655 16.38 -14.73 6.82
N LYS A 656 16.28 -14.31 5.56
CA LYS A 656 17.28 -14.54 4.51
C LYS A 656 18.35 -13.43 4.56
N GLU A 657 19.47 -13.64 3.87
CA GLU A 657 20.57 -12.66 3.78
C GLU A 657 20.13 -11.30 3.22
N SER A 658 19.10 -11.29 2.38
CA SER A 658 18.47 -10.11 1.78
C SER A 658 17.40 -9.44 2.65
N ASP A 659 17.03 -10.03 3.79
CA ASP A 659 15.92 -9.51 4.58
C ASP A 659 16.37 -8.32 5.42
N PRO A 660 15.55 -7.26 5.53
CA PRO A 660 15.93 -6.07 6.27
C PRO A 660 16.08 -6.34 7.77
N ILE A 661 17.09 -5.70 8.35
CA ILE A 661 17.35 -5.64 9.79
C ILE A 661 16.90 -4.28 10.30
N TYR A 662 16.30 -4.27 11.49
CA TYR A 662 15.94 -3.04 12.18
C TYR A 662 16.68 -2.96 13.51
N ILE A 663 17.34 -1.84 13.78
CA ILE A 663 17.87 -1.47 15.10
C ILE A 663 17.13 -0.21 15.53
N ARG A 664 16.12 -0.34 16.41
CA ARG A 664 15.05 0.68 16.57
C ARG A 664 14.50 1.09 15.20
N ASP A 665 14.48 2.40 14.90
CA ASP A 665 13.97 2.98 13.65
C ASP A 665 14.98 2.89 12.49
N LEU A 666 16.22 2.44 12.74
CA LEU A 666 17.21 2.25 11.68
C LEU A 666 16.93 0.99 10.88
N LYS A 667 16.43 1.17 9.66
CA LYS A 667 16.32 0.12 8.64
C LYS A 667 17.64 -0.10 7.92
N PHE A 668 18.13 -1.34 7.96
CA PHE A 668 19.20 -1.85 7.14
C PHE A 668 18.64 -2.84 6.11
N PRO A 669 19.12 -2.82 4.87
CA PRO A 669 18.55 -3.54 3.72
C PRO A 669 18.83 -5.04 3.69
N GLY A 670 19.69 -5.57 4.57
CA GLY A 670 20.13 -6.96 4.54
C GLY A 670 20.98 -7.34 5.74
N ARG A 671 21.38 -8.62 5.83
CA ARG A 671 22.15 -9.17 6.96
C ARG A 671 23.62 -8.76 7.02
N ASN A 672 24.16 -8.27 5.91
CA ASN A 672 25.51 -7.73 5.85
C ASN A 672 25.45 -6.21 5.98
N LEU A 673 25.93 -5.70 7.10
CA LEU A 673 26.06 -4.29 7.40
C LEU A 673 27.47 -3.84 7.01
N TYR A 674 27.55 -2.95 6.03
CA TYR A 674 28.80 -2.35 5.61
C TYR A 674 29.01 -1.03 6.34
N PHE A 675 30.03 -0.98 7.19
CA PHE A 675 30.42 0.23 7.88
C PHE A 675 31.68 0.82 7.24
N LEU A 676 31.56 2.05 6.75
CA LEU A 676 32.67 2.77 6.14
C LEU A 676 33.21 3.81 7.11
N TYR A 677 34.50 3.75 7.40
CA TYR A 677 35.15 4.72 8.28
C TYR A 677 35.68 5.90 7.46
N ALA A 678 35.12 7.10 7.66
CA ALA A 678 35.62 8.29 7.00
C ALA A 678 36.78 8.90 7.79
N THR A 679 37.92 9.09 7.14
CA THR A 679 39.10 9.79 7.72
C THR A 679 39.38 11.15 7.09
N ASP A 680 38.64 11.52 6.03
CA ASP A 680 38.68 12.83 5.36
C ASP A 680 37.29 13.14 4.74
N VAL A 681 36.83 14.38 4.86
CA VAL A 681 35.53 14.86 4.32
C VAL A 681 35.66 15.27 2.86
N THR A 682 36.86 15.64 2.40
CA THR A 682 37.11 16.10 1.04
C THR A 682 37.17 14.93 0.04
N GLY A 683 36.00 14.49 -0.41
CA GLY A 683 35.84 13.45 -1.43
C GLY A 683 35.06 12.21 -0.97
N SER A 684 34.64 12.14 0.28
CA SER A 684 33.86 11.03 0.85
C SER A 684 32.49 10.87 0.20
N LYS A 685 31.80 11.96 -0.18
CA LYS A 685 30.48 11.92 -0.84
C LYS A 685 30.50 11.20 -2.20
N ARG A 686 31.36 11.66 -3.13
CA ARG A 686 31.52 11.04 -4.47
C ARG A 686 32.05 9.60 -4.39
N ARG A 687 32.84 9.29 -3.36
CA ARG A 687 33.41 7.94 -3.14
C ARG A 687 32.40 6.99 -2.49
N ALA A 688 31.57 7.46 -1.55
CA ALA A 688 30.45 6.72 -0.98
C ALA A 688 29.40 6.40 -2.03
N GLU A 689 28.99 7.38 -2.84
CA GLU A 689 28.13 7.18 -4.03
C GLU A 689 28.73 6.17 -5.02
N LYS A 690 30.06 6.15 -5.18
CA LYS A 690 30.77 5.16 -5.99
C LYS A 690 30.66 3.76 -5.38
N ILE A 691 30.77 3.60 -4.06
CA ILE A 691 30.67 2.31 -3.36
C ILE A 691 29.22 1.79 -3.37
N THR A 692 28.21 2.63 -3.12
CA THR A 692 26.80 2.24 -3.28
C THR A 692 26.49 1.80 -4.71
N ARG A 693 27.09 2.46 -5.72
CA ARG A 693 27.00 2.04 -7.13
C ARG A 693 27.81 0.78 -7.47
N PHE A 694 28.99 0.58 -6.87
CA PHE A 694 29.87 -0.55 -7.21
C PHE A 694 29.43 -1.87 -6.57
N PHE A 695 28.92 -1.81 -5.34
CA PHE A 695 28.53 -3.01 -4.59
C PHE A 695 27.02 -3.24 -4.59
N GLY A 696 26.19 -2.28 -5.00
CA GLY A 696 24.74 -2.42 -5.02
C GLY A 696 24.09 -2.57 -3.63
N TYR A 697 24.82 -2.33 -2.54
CA TYR A 697 24.33 -2.43 -1.17
C TYR A 697 24.28 -1.05 -0.49
N PRO A 698 23.19 -0.72 0.24
CA PRO A 698 23.16 0.44 1.13
C PRO A 698 24.21 0.29 2.25
N CYS A 699 24.99 1.35 2.49
CA CYS A 699 26.08 1.37 3.47
C CYS A 699 25.82 2.39 4.59
N THR A 700 26.44 2.16 5.75
CA THR A 700 26.41 3.05 6.91
C THR A 700 27.77 3.72 7.06
N LEU A 701 27.80 5.05 7.05
CA LEU A 701 29.00 5.86 7.27
C LEU A 701 29.22 6.03 8.77
N ILE A 702 30.41 5.69 9.27
CA ILE A 702 30.85 6.05 10.62
C ILE A 702 31.71 7.32 10.49
N LEU A 703 31.23 8.41 11.09
CA LEU A 703 31.99 9.66 11.17
C LEU A 703 32.56 9.82 12.57
N PRO A 704 33.90 9.98 12.69
CA PRO A 704 34.52 10.22 13.97
C PRO A 704 34.31 11.68 14.40
N GLU A 705 34.43 11.92 15.70
CA GLU A 705 34.13 13.21 16.33
C GLU A 705 34.95 14.38 15.76
N GLU A 706 36.18 14.14 15.30
CA GLU A 706 37.04 15.18 14.72
C GLU A 706 36.44 15.79 13.44
N LEU A 707 35.49 15.10 12.81
CA LEU A 707 34.80 15.54 11.59
C LEU A 707 33.40 16.11 11.89
N LEU A 708 33.02 16.30 13.16
CA LEU A 708 31.70 16.81 13.56
C LEU A 708 31.42 18.22 13.02
N ALA A 709 32.43 19.08 12.89
CA ALA A 709 32.29 20.43 12.34
C ALA A 709 32.08 20.44 10.81
N ASP A 710 32.69 19.47 10.12
CA ASP A 710 32.70 19.38 8.64
C ASP A 710 31.59 18.46 8.10
N SER A 711 30.89 17.71 8.97
CA SER A 711 29.87 16.71 8.59
C SER A 711 28.54 17.31 8.13
N GLN A 712 28.30 18.61 8.34
CA GLN A 712 27.04 19.28 7.96
C GLN A 712 26.71 19.16 6.46
N MET A 713 27.72 19.14 5.58
CA MET A 713 27.51 18.95 4.14
C MET A 713 26.99 17.55 3.78
N LEU A 714 27.33 16.52 4.57
CA LEU A 714 26.88 15.14 4.36
C LEU A 714 25.47 14.94 4.93
N LEU A 715 25.17 15.57 6.07
CA LEU A 715 23.87 15.50 6.76
C LEU A 715 22.73 16.18 5.96
N ASN A 716 23.05 17.18 5.15
CA ASN A 716 22.09 17.95 4.33
C ASN A 716 21.84 17.38 2.92
N SER A 717 22.42 16.23 2.55
CA SER A 717 22.28 15.62 1.22
C SER A 717 21.03 14.73 1.13
N PRO A 718 20.38 14.58 -0.04
CA PRO A 718 19.33 13.59 -0.25
C PRO A 718 19.83 12.19 0.14
N ARG A 719 19.20 11.60 1.16
CA ARG A 719 19.74 10.51 1.99
C ARG A 719 19.68 9.16 1.28
N GLN A 720 20.84 8.62 0.88
CA GLN A 720 21.00 7.22 0.45
C GLN A 720 21.87 6.36 1.41
N ALA A 721 22.59 6.97 2.35
CA ALA A 721 23.44 6.29 3.35
C ALA A 721 23.08 6.75 4.77
N ARG A 722 23.13 5.84 5.76
CA ARG A 722 22.92 6.16 7.19
C ARG A 722 24.23 6.65 7.80
N ILE A 723 24.18 7.65 8.67
CA ILE A 723 25.37 8.27 9.28
C ILE A 723 25.34 8.07 10.80
N LEU A 724 26.29 7.28 11.31
CA LEU A 724 26.48 7.09 12.75
C LEU A 724 27.63 7.96 13.27
N PHE A 725 27.41 8.56 14.44
CA PHE A 725 28.45 9.27 15.17
C PHE A 725 29.31 8.27 15.95
N LYS A 726 30.63 8.45 15.89
CA LYS A 726 31.59 7.75 16.74
C LYS A 726 32.38 8.76 17.58
N PRO A 727 32.31 8.69 18.92
CA PRO A 727 33.11 9.54 19.79
C PRO A 727 34.61 9.22 19.66
N SER A 728 35.46 10.24 19.85
CA SER A 728 36.93 10.11 19.77
C SER A 728 37.53 9.36 20.97
N MET A 729 36.91 9.52 22.14
CA MET A 729 37.32 8.87 23.38
C MET A 729 36.75 7.45 23.48
N LEU A 730 37.56 6.49 23.93
CA LEU A 730 37.08 5.13 24.22
C LEU A 730 36.16 5.16 25.43
N PHE A 731 35.13 4.31 25.43
CA PHE A 731 34.19 4.23 26.55
C PHE A 731 34.87 4.00 27.91
N ILE A 732 35.96 3.22 27.96
CA ILE A 732 36.72 2.99 29.20
C ILE A 732 37.44 4.24 29.72
N ASP A 733 37.89 5.11 28.81
CA ASP A 733 38.52 6.39 29.16
C ASP A 733 37.47 7.41 29.60
N ALA A 734 36.25 7.31 29.03
CA ALA A 734 35.11 8.14 29.39
C ALA A 734 34.60 7.90 30.82
N ILE A 735 34.76 6.69 31.37
CA ILE A 735 34.46 6.39 32.78
C ILE A 735 35.25 7.33 33.72
N ASN A 736 36.45 7.77 33.32
CA ASN A 736 37.30 8.64 34.14
C ASN A 736 37.13 10.14 33.85
N ALA A 737 36.45 10.53 32.76
CA ALA A 737 36.38 11.91 32.26
C ALA A 737 34.93 12.39 31.95
N GLU A 738 33.92 11.71 32.52
CA GLU A 738 32.45 11.79 32.33
C GLU A 738 31.87 13.06 31.66
N THR A 739 32.27 14.26 32.08
CA THR A 739 31.64 15.53 31.65
C THR A 739 31.90 15.91 30.19
N ASP A 740 33.09 15.66 29.66
CA ASP A 740 33.42 16.07 28.28
C ASP A 740 32.79 15.12 27.26
N TYR A 741 32.74 13.83 27.58
CA TYR A 741 32.20 12.77 26.73
C TYR A 741 30.69 12.89 26.47
N LEU A 742 29.89 13.12 27.52
CA LEU A 742 28.44 13.29 27.39
C LEU A 742 28.07 14.57 26.62
N SER A 743 28.91 15.61 26.72
CA SER A 743 28.69 16.86 25.99
C SER A 743 28.79 16.67 24.48
N SER A 744 29.75 15.85 24.02
CA SER A 744 29.94 15.52 22.61
C SER A 744 28.83 14.62 22.07
N LEU A 745 28.37 13.65 22.85
CA LEU A 745 27.23 12.80 22.48
C LEU A 745 25.94 13.61 22.34
N ARG A 746 25.68 14.57 23.24
CA ARG A 746 24.53 15.48 23.12
C ARG A 746 24.62 16.38 21.89
N LYS A 747 25.82 16.90 21.59
CA LYS A 747 26.03 17.69 20.37
C LYS A 747 25.76 16.85 19.12
N ALA A 748 26.24 15.61 19.08
CA ALA A 748 25.96 14.70 17.98
C ALA A 748 24.46 14.40 17.86
N ALA A 749 23.77 14.13 18.97
CA ALA A 749 22.33 13.89 18.98
C ALA A 749 21.53 15.07 18.40
N ASN A 750 21.95 16.30 18.73
CA ASN A 750 21.33 17.53 18.24
C ASN A 750 21.76 17.90 16.80
N SER A 751 22.76 17.23 16.23
CA SER A 751 23.32 17.55 14.91
C SER A 751 22.70 16.72 13.77
N GLY A 752 21.68 15.89 14.05
CA GLY A 752 20.92 15.17 13.03
C GLY A 752 21.53 13.85 12.54
N TYR A 753 22.42 13.24 13.33
CA TYR A 753 22.93 11.89 13.10
C TYR A 753 21.83 10.83 13.23
N ASP A 754 21.94 9.71 12.50
CA ASP A 754 20.93 8.65 12.52
C ASP A 754 21.10 7.68 13.70
N GLY A 755 22.23 7.75 14.43
CA GLY A 755 22.50 6.92 15.60
C GLY A 755 23.92 7.09 16.14
N ILE A 756 24.20 6.44 17.26
CA ILE A 756 25.48 6.54 17.97
C ILE A 756 26.11 5.15 18.08
N LYS A 757 27.37 5.02 17.66
CA LYS A 757 28.17 3.81 17.83
C LYS A 757 29.30 4.07 18.82
N ILE A 758 29.23 3.41 19.96
CA ILE A 758 30.25 3.49 21.01
C ILE A 758 31.24 2.35 20.83
N HIS A 759 32.49 2.70 20.58
CA HIS A 759 33.61 1.78 20.76
C HIS A 759 34.08 1.86 22.20
N GLY A 760 34.26 0.73 22.88
CA GLY A 760 35.23 0.79 23.96
C GLY A 760 35.00 -0.09 25.18
N LEU A 761 34.65 -1.36 25.00
CA LEU A 761 35.02 -2.30 26.05
C LEU A 761 35.94 -3.39 25.51
N ARG A 762 37.18 -3.35 25.96
CA ARG A 762 38.16 -4.41 25.79
C ARG A 762 38.05 -5.38 26.96
N MET A 763 37.55 -6.58 26.72
CA MET A 763 37.43 -7.61 27.78
C MET A 763 38.79 -8.01 28.36
N ASP A 764 39.88 -7.82 27.60
CA ASP A 764 41.25 -7.96 28.09
C ASP A 764 41.74 -6.75 28.91
N ALA A 765 41.16 -5.55 28.71
CA ALA A 765 41.42 -4.39 29.56
C ALA A 765 40.72 -4.50 30.93
N ILE A 766 39.54 -5.13 30.98
CA ILE A 766 38.90 -5.55 32.25
C ILE A 766 39.87 -6.43 33.05
N ASN A 767 40.65 -7.29 32.36
CA ASN A 767 41.70 -8.11 32.95
C ASN A 767 42.80 -7.28 33.61
N PHE A 768 43.18 -6.13 33.04
CA PHE A 768 44.15 -5.21 33.62
C PHE A 768 43.63 -4.47 34.87
N THR A 769 42.34 -4.10 34.89
CA THR A 769 41.69 -3.50 36.08
C THR A 769 41.47 -4.52 37.20
N VAL A 770 41.26 -5.79 36.86
CA VAL A 770 41.22 -6.91 37.81
C VAL A 770 42.63 -7.24 38.33
N LEU A 771 43.66 -7.11 37.48
CA LEU A 771 45.07 -7.24 37.86
C LEU A 771 45.55 -6.14 38.82
N SER A 772 45.06 -4.90 38.71
CA SER A 772 45.36 -3.83 39.68
C SER A 772 44.68 -4.02 41.04
N LEU A 773 43.62 -4.85 41.11
CA LEU A 773 43.01 -5.36 42.34
C LEU A 773 43.75 -6.60 42.89
N GLY A 774 44.83 -7.06 42.24
CA GLY A 774 45.74 -8.10 42.73
C GLY A 774 45.50 -9.51 42.18
N THR A 775 44.63 -9.72 41.19
CA THR A 775 44.32 -11.06 40.66
C THR A 775 44.25 -11.11 39.13
N SER A 776 44.68 -12.21 38.51
CA SER A 776 44.62 -12.42 37.06
C SER A 776 43.38 -13.23 36.67
N LEU A 777 42.58 -12.83 35.66
CA LEU A 777 41.44 -13.64 35.17
C LEU A 777 41.86 -15.03 34.68
N ASN A 778 43.13 -15.23 34.32
CA ASN A 778 43.62 -16.54 33.88
C ASN A 778 43.75 -17.55 35.03
N ASN A 779 43.79 -17.09 36.29
CA ASN A 779 43.80 -17.96 37.48
C ASN A 779 42.38 -18.33 37.98
N TYR A 780 41.32 -17.79 37.38
CA TYR A 780 39.91 -18.01 37.74
C TYR A 780 39.25 -19.19 36.98
N ALA A 781 40.04 -20.13 36.49
CA ALA A 781 39.59 -21.11 35.49
C ALA A 781 38.53 -22.11 36.00
N ASP A 782 38.40 -22.35 37.32
CA ASP A 782 37.56 -23.47 37.81
C ASP A 782 36.52 -23.16 38.91
N SER A 783 36.50 -21.96 39.52
CA SER A 783 35.41 -21.57 40.43
C SER A 783 35.45 -20.09 40.80
N ILE A 784 34.54 -19.28 40.24
CA ILE A 784 34.20 -17.97 40.83
C ILE A 784 33.19 -18.25 41.94
N ASN A 785 33.46 -17.82 43.17
CA ASN A 785 32.44 -17.85 44.22
C ASN A 785 31.49 -16.63 44.08
N GLU A 786 30.31 -16.72 44.68
CA GLU A 786 29.26 -15.71 44.56
C GLU A 786 29.72 -14.32 45.04
N ASP A 787 30.54 -14.26 46.10
CA ASP A 787 31.09 -13.02 46.66
C ASP A 787 32.10 -12.32 45.73
N GLU A 788 32.91 -13.09 44.99
CA GLU A 788 33.88 -12.60 44.00
C GLU A 788 33.18 -12.09 42.73
N LEU A 789 32.09 -12.75 42.32
CA LEU A 789 31.23 -12.26 41.23
C LEU A 789 30.55 -10.95 41.63
N ILE A 790 30.03 -10.86 42.86
CA ILE A 790 29.44 -9.64 43.41
C ILE A 790 30.46 -8.51 43.46
N ALA A 791 31.68 -8.77 43.94
CA ALA A 791 32.76 -7.78 43.97
C ALA A 791 33.16 -7.30 42.56
N LEU A 792 33.24 -8.21 41.58
CA LEU A 792 33.50 -7.87 40.18
C LEU A 792 32.38 -7.01 39.58
N CYS A 793 31.11 -7.37 39.84
CA CYS A 793 29.94 -6.61 39.43
C CYS A 793 29.93 -5.20 40.04
N GLN A 794 30.29 -5.07 41.32
CA GLN A 794 30.29 -3.78 42.04
C GLN A 794 31.47 -2.88 41.66
N THR A 795 32.66 -3.43 41.45
CA THR A 795 33.88 -2.62 41.31
C THR A 795 34.22 -2.32 39.86
N VAL A 796 33.86 -3.23 38.94
CA VAL A 796 34.27 -3.14 37.53
C VAL A 796 33.08 -2.94 36.58
N LEU A 797 31.96 -3.63 36.81
CA LEU A 797 30.78 -3.51 35.93
C LEU A 797 29.85 -2.35 36.30
N SER A 798 29.74 -1.97 37.58
CA SER A 798 28.88 -0.86 38.03
C SER A 798 29.21 0.49 37.37
N PRO A 799 30.49 0.90 37.21
CA PRO A 799 30.82 2.13 36.48
C PRO A 799 30.43 2.09 35.00
N ILE A 800 30.54 0.92 34.36
CA ILE A 800 30.16 0.70 32.96
C ILE A 800 28.64 0.86 32.81
N TYR A 801 27.88 0.23 33.71
CA TYR A 801 26.43 0.33 33.78
C TYR A 801 25.97 1.78 34.01
N HIS A 802 26.53 2.47 35.02
CA HIS A 802 26.15 3.84 35.33
C HIS A 802 26.41 4.80 34.16
N LEU A 803 27.54 4.64 33.48
CA LEU A 803 27.85 5.47 32.32
C LEU A 803 26.91 5.16 31.14
N ALA A 804 26.54 3.89 30.91
CA ALA A 804 25.56 3.54 29.87
C ALA A 804 24.18 4.16 30.14
N ASP A 805 23.69 4.09 31.38
CA ASP A 805 22.46 4.74 31.82
C ASP A 805 22.53 6.27 31.64
N GLN A 806 23.62 6.89 32.06
CA GLN A 806 23.82 8.34 31.90
C GLN A 806 23.86 8.76 30.43
N ILE A 807 24.50 7.97 29.56
CA ILE A 807 24.51 8.21 28.12
C ILE A 807 23.09 8.14 27.59
N ARG A 808 22.34 7.07 27.92
CA ARG A 808 20.97 6.90 27.46
C ARG A 808 20.07 8.04 27.94
N MET A 809 20.16 8.43 29.20
CA MET A 809 19.47 9.61 29.74
C MET A 809 19.91 10.92 29.06
N GLY A 810 21.18 11.01 28.66
CA GLY A 810 21.77 12.19 28.05
C GLY A 810 21.39 12.39 26.58
N ILE A 811 21.21 11.31 25.81
CA ILE A 811 20.87 11.34 24.38
C ILE A 811 19.37 11.14 24.11
N GLY A 812 18.64 10.59 25.08
CA GLY A 812 17.21 10.25 24.97
C GLY A 812 16.93 8.94 24.23
N ASP A 813 15.64 8.62 24.09
CA ASP A 813 15.19 7.39 23.44
C ASP A 813 15.01 7.49 21.92
N ILE A 814 15.42 8.60 21.33
CA ILE A 814 15.18 8.87 19.91
C ILE A 814 16.25 8.23 19.03
N LEU A 815 17.51 8.17 19.51
CA LEU A 815 18.63 7.66 18.70
C LEU A 815 19.02 6.23 19.08
N PRO A 816 19.25 5.36 18.08
CA PRO A 816 19.77 4.03 18.32
C PRO A 816 21.21 4.07 18.84
N LEU A 817 21.47 3.26 19.87
CA LEU A 817 22.75 3.12 20.54
C LEU A 817 23.34 1.74 20.28
N ILE A 818 24.44 1.69 19.53
CA ILE A 818 25.17 0.46 19.23
C ILE A 818 26.46 0.43 20.05
N PHE A 819 26.69 -0.67 20.77
CA PHE A 819 27.84 -0.82 21.66
C PHE A 819 28.79 -1.90 21.18
N THR A 820 30.08 -1.57 21.03
CA THR A 820 31.10 -2.53 20.58
C THR A 820 31.88 -3.13 21.76
N LEU A 821 31.84 -4.46 21.87
CA LEU A 821 32.60 -5.26 22.83
C LEU A 821 33.70 -6.05 22.11
N HIS A 822 34.94 -5.86 22.56
CA HIS A 822 36.08 -6.62 22.11
C HIS A 822 36.30 -7.84 22.99
N ILE A 823 36.22 -9.04 22.41
CA ILE A 823 36.29 -10.32 23.13
C ILE A 823 37.61 -11.06 22.84
N PRO A 824 38.21 -11.76 23.82
CA PRO A 824 39.41 -12.55 23.58
C PRO A 824 39.10 -13.78 22.70
N ALA A 825 40.08 -14.23 21.91
CA ALA A 825 39.93 -15.45 21.13
C ALA A 825 39.78 -16.71 22.01
N ASP A 826 40.36 -16.68 23.21
CA ASP A 826 40.27 -17.74 24.22
C ASP A 826 39.21 -17.41 25.29
N MET A 827 37.98 -17.82 25.01
CA MET A 827 36.85 -17.69 25.93
C MET A 827 36.85 -18.83 26.96
N THR A 828 37.24 -18.52 28.21
CA THR A 828 37.03 -19.42 29.35
C THR A 828 35.57 -19.36 29.84
N LYS A 829 35.12 -20.33 30.65
CA LYS A 829 33.76 -20.32 31.24
C LYS A 829 33.47 -19.03 32.01
N SER A 830 34.43 -18.57 32.78
CA SER A 830 34.35 -17.34 33.57
C SER A 830 34.20 -16.09 32.69
N VAL A 831 34.95 -16.01 31.59
CA VAL A 831 34.85 -14.89 30.64
C VAL A 831 33.50 -14.90 29.90
N SER A 832 32.98 -16.08 29.55
CA SER A 832 31.65 -16.23 28.96
C SER A 832 30.53 -15.77 29.91
N LEU A 833 30.61 -16.14 31.20
CA LEU A 833 29.65 -15.70 32.21
C LEU A 833 29.65 -14.17 32.37
N ILE A 834 30.83 -13.57 32.46
CA ILE A 834 30.98 -12.10 32.57
C ILE A 834 30.42 -11.42 31.32
N LEU A 835 30.66 -11.98 30.13
CA LEU A 835 30.12 -11.45 28.88
C LEU A 835 28.59 -11.47 28.87
N ARG A 836 27.95 -12.56 29.31
CA ARG A 836 26.48 -12.65 29.42
C ARG A 836 25.92 -11.59 30.36
N VAL A 837 26.51 -11.48 31.55
CA VAL A 837 26.09 -10.52 32.58
C VAL A 837 26.21 -9.09 32.07
N LEU A 838 27.35 -8.75 31.47
CA LEU A 838 27.59 -7.44 30.88
C LEU A 838 26.60 -7.12 29.75
N CYS A 839 26.42 -8.02 28.79
CA CYS A 839 25.50 -7.81 27.68
C CYS A 839 24.04 -7.65 28.16
N ARG A 840 23.64 -8.40 29.19
CA ARG A 840 22.34 -8.26 29.82
C ARG A 840 22.18 -6.89 30.45
N TYR A 841 23.17 -6.42 31.22
CA TYR A 841 23.13 -5.10 31.83
C TYR A 841 23.10 -3.98 30.80
N LEU A 842 23.92 -4.04 29.76
CA LEU A 842 23.88 -3.07 28.67
C LEU A 842 22.51 -3.02 28.00
N SER A 843 21.89 -4.19 27.78
CA SER A 843 20.52 -4.27 27.27
C SER A 843 19.50 -3.62 28.22
N ASP A 844 19.60 -3.86 29.53
CA ASP A 844 18.70 -3.30 30.53
C ASP A 844 18.92 -1.77 30.71
N SER A 845 20.14 -1.27 30.47
CA SER A 845 20.49 0.16 30.34
C SER A 845 19.99 0.82 29.05
N GLY A 846 19.24 0.06 28.24
CA GLY A 846 18.62 0.53 27.03
C GLY A 846 19.57 0.60 25.85
N VAL A 847 20.69 -0.13 25.78
CA VAL A 847 21.46 -0.30 24.53
C VAL A 847 20.61 -1.06 23.49
N ASP A 848 20.69 -0.68 22.21
CA ASP A 848 19.79 -1.22 21.17
C ASP A 848 20.40 -2.36 20.34
N ALA A 849 21.73 -2.44 20.31
CA ALA A 849 22.46 -3.55 19.70
C ALA A 849 23.87 -3.65 20.29
N ILE A 850 24.38 -4.88 20.40
CA ILE A 850 25.74 -5.16 20.83
C ILE A 850 26.53 -5.77 19.67
N GLU A 851 27.64 -5.14 19.30
CA GLU A 851 28.59 -5.66 18.33
C GLU A 851 29.73 -6.36 19.04
N LEU A 852 29.95 -7.64 18.71
CA LEU A 852 31.08 -8.42 19.22
C LEU A 852 32.21 -8.43 18.19
N VAL A 853 33.41 -8.05 18.63
CA VAL A 853 34.61 -8.00 17.80
C VAL A 853 35.71 -8.85 18.46
N PRO A 854 36.14 -9.97 17.85
CA PRO A 854 37.29 -10.70 18.35
C PRO A 854 38.57 -9.84 18.35
N LEU A 855 39.38 -9.95 19.40
CA LEU A 855 40.68 -9.28 19.49
C LEU A 855 41.72 -9.91 18.55
N ASP A 856 41.62 -11.22 18.33
CA ASP A 856 42.44 -12.01 17.42
C ASP A 856 41.55 -12.83 16.47
N MET A 857 42.17 -13.40 15.43
CA MET A 857 41.46 -14.25 14.46
C MET A 857 40.76 -15.43 15.15
N MET A 858 39.42 -15.44 15.11
CA MET A 858 38.57 -16.47 15.71
C MET A 858 37.93 -17.35 14.63
N PRO A 859 37.84 -18.68 14.81
CA PRO A 859 37.04 -19.53 13.92
C PRO A 859 35.58 -19.09 13.92
N ALA A 860 35.00 -18.90 12.73
CA ALA A 860 33.61 -18.45 12.60
C ALA A 860 32.64 -19.32 13.42
N GLN A 861 32.83 -20.64 13.44
CA GLN A 861 32.00 -21.57 14.21
C GLN A 861 32.02 -21.29 15.73
N LYS A 862 33.20 -21.01 16.31
CA LYS A 862 33.35 -20.68 17.74
C LYS A 862 32.64 -19.36 18.08
N MET A 863 32.68 -18.39 17.15
CA MET A 863 31.94 -17.14 17.28
C MET A 863 30.43 -17.36 17.29
N MET A 864 29.92 -18.26 16.43
CA MET A 864 28.48 -18.57 16.38
C MET A 864 27.98 -19.21 17.67
N GLU A 865 28.77 -20.11 18.28
CA GLU A 865 28.42 -20.74 19.56
C GLU A 865 28.23 -19.71 20.68
N ILE A 866 29.11 -18.70 20.74
CA ILE A 866 29.01 -17.60 21.70
C ILE A 866 27.76 -16.76 21.44
N VAL A 867 27.47 -16.48 20.17
CA VAL A 867 26.34 -15.62 19.80
C VAL A 867 25.00 -16.30 20.00
N ASP A 868 24.86 -17.59 19.68
CA ASP A 868 23.64 -18.35 19.97
C ASP A 868 23.33 -18.39 21.45
N ASP A 869 24.37 -18.57 22.27
CA ASP A 869 24.28 -18.57 23.73
C ASP A 869 23.82 -17.21 24.29
N LEU A 870 24.34 -16.12 23.73
CA LEU A 870 23.92 -14.75 24.10
C LEU A 870 22.51 -14.44 23.60
N ASN A 871 22.16 -14.79 22.36
CA ASN A 871 20.83 -14.57 21.79
C ASN A 871 19.73 -15.34 22.54
N ALA A 872 20.05 -16.46 23.18
CA ALA A 872 19.11 -17.18 24.03
C ALA A 872 18.75 -16.43 25.33
N SER A 873 19.56 -15.44 25.74
CA SER A 873 19.47 -14.80 27.05
C SER A 873 19.32 -13.27 27.02
N ILE A 874 19.55 -12.63 25.86
CA ILE A 874 19.59 -11.17 25.70
C ILE A 874 18.51 -10.71 24.72
N PRO A 875 17.68 -9.71 25.09
CA PRO A 875 16.52 -9.30 24.29
C PRO A 875 16.84 -8.27 23.19
N ILE A 876 18.13 -8.10 22.83
CA ILE A 876 18.58 -7.15 21.81
C ILE A 876 19.49 -7.83 20.78
N PRO A 877 19.53 -7.31 19.53
CA PRO A 877 20.43 -7.75 18.47
C PRO A 877 21.91 -7.93 18.87
N ILE A 878 22.50 -9.08 18.51
CA ILE A 878 23.94 -9.33 18.58
C ILE A 878 24.55 -9.32 17.18
N LEU A 879 25.42 -8.35 16.92
CA LEU A 879 26.15 -8.14 15.66
C LEU A 879 27.55 -8.74 15.75
N ILE A 880 28.10 -9.20 14.62
CA ILE A 880 29.43 -9.82 14.58
C ILE A 880 30.37 -9.05 13.65
N GLY A 881 31.56 -8.67 14.14
CA GLY A 881 32.63 -8.13 13.30
C GLY A 881 33.26 -9.20 12.39
N LYS A 882 33.13 -9.04 11.07
CA LYS A 882 33.55 -10.03 10.07
C LYS A 882 35.07 -10.12 9.88
N ASP A 883 35.78 -9.00 10.05
CA ASP A 883 37.20 -8.87 9.65
C ASP A 883 38.17 -9.73 10.48
N TYR A 884 37.69 -10.28 11.59
CA TYR A 884 38.48 -11.08 12.53
C TYR A 884 38.04 -12.55 12.59
N LEU A 885 37.29 -13.01 11.57
CA LEU A 885 36.82 -14.40 11.49
C LEU A 885 37.58 -15.21 10.44
N THR A 886 37.91 -16.45 10.78
CA THR A 886 38.45 -17.44 9.84
C THR A 886 37.35 -18.40 9.37
N GLY A 887 37.27 -18.64 8.06
CA GLY A 887 36.22 -19.44 7.41
C GLY A 887 35.19 -18.59 6.64
N ASP A 888 34.25 -19.23 5.93
CA ASP A 888 33.14 -18.56 5.24
C ASP A 888 31.94 -18.38 6.20
N PRO A 889 31.70 -17.18 6.74
CA PRO A 889 30.68 -16.95 7.76
C PRO A 889 29.25 -17.02 7.18
N SER A 890 29.10 -16.80 5.88
CA SER A 890 27.79 -16.77 5.19
C SER A 890 27.09 -18.12 5.20
N ARG A 891 27.85 -19.24 5.18
CA ARG A 891 27.29 -20.59 5.32
C ARG A 891 26.73 -20.88 6.72
N LEU A 892 27.31 -20.25 7.75
CA LEU A 892 26.94 -20.47 9.15
C LEU A 892 25.70 -19.65 9.57
N LEU A 893 25.46 -18.48 8.97
CA LEU A 893 24.25 -17.67 9.22
C LEU A 893 22.92 -18.37 8.91
N SER A 894 22.95 -19.40 8.06
CA SER A 894 21.75 -20.18 7.74
C SER A 894 21.34 -21.16 8.84
N LYS A 895 22.23 -21.42 9.82
CA LYS A 895 22.06 -22.44 10.85
C LYS A 895 21.91 -21.90 12.27
N HIS A 896 22.16 -20.61 12.48
CA HIS A 896 22.34 -20.00 13.80
C HIS A 896 21.58 -18.66 13.88
N ALA A 897 21.26 -18.20 15.08
CA ALA A 897 20.33 -17.08 15.33
C ALA A 897 20.97 -15.69 15.21
N VAL A 898 21.93 -15.50 14.30
CA VAL A 898 22.73 -14.26 14.26
C VAL A 898 22.01 -13.11 13.58
N THR A 899 22.12 -11.92 14.17
CA THR A 899 21.43 -10.72 13.71
C THR A 899 22.09 -10.08 12.48
N GLY A 900 23.43 -10.07 12.33
CA GLY A 900 24.10 -9.60 11.10
C GLY A 900 25.63 -9.52 11.19
N PHE A 901 26.31 -9.37 10.03
CA PHE A 901 27.76 -9.12 9.96
C PHE A 901 28.09 -7.67 9.76
N VAL A 902 29.10 -7.19 10.46
CA VAL A 902 29.69 -5.87 10.30
C VAL A 902 31.03 -6.00 9.61
N THR A 903 31.19 -5.40 8.43
CA THR A 903 32.49 -5.30 7.75
C THR A 903 33.02 -3.88 7.88
N HIS A 904 34.23 -3.70 8.43
CA HIS A 904 34.90 -2.41 8.59
C HIS A 904 35.93 -2.24 7.47
N TYR A 905 35.70 -1.32 6.53
CA TYR A 905 36.70 -1.02 5.50
C TYR A 905 37.78 -0.02 5.96
N ILE A 906 39.01 -0.28 5.49
CA ILE A 906 40.27 0.38 5.83
C ILE A 906 40.32 1.86 5.42
N SER A 907 41.00 2.66 6.25
CA SER A 907 41.37 4.07 6.01
C SER A 907 42.06 4.25 4.66
N TYR A 908 41.55 5.16 3.82
CA TYR A 908 42.27 5.59 2.62
C TYR A 908 43.14 6.79 2.95
N ARG A 909 44.43 6.55 3.25
CA ARG A 909 45.48 7.54 3.00
C ARG A 909 45.96 7.37 1.55
N GLY A 910 45.62 8.34 0.71
CA GLY A 910 45.92 8.41 -0.72
C GLY A 910 45.13 9.51 -1.39
#